data_AF-A0A7Y3MT26-F1
#
_entry.id   AF-A0A7Y3MT26-F1
#
_cell.length_a   1.000
_cell.length_b   1.000
_cell.length_c   1.000
_cell.angle_alpha   90.00
_cell.angle_beta   90.00
_cell.angle_gamma   90.00
#
_symmetry.space_group_name_H-M   'P 1'
#
loop_
_entity.id
_entity.type
_entity.pdbx_description
1 polymer ?
#
loop_
_entity_poly.entity_id
_entity_poly.type
_entity_poly.pdbx_seq_one_letter_code
_entity_poly.pdbx_strand_id
1 'polypeptide(L)'
;MSHHLVAILGPWLTRLLRPLRPRQSRRTSLASPRRDDAWAGLERLEDRVLYSVSPIGGDAVAPPSGLDGIAAIDAEREPWTDATASDGVISRAAEANVRRELVIVDAGTPDHEQLIDDLRARSRDGLELEVIVLDADRDGVEQITEVLGRSRGLDAVHIISHGQNAGVQLGNGWLDSESLAGYADQIAGWSDGLNADADLLIYGCDLASATSGTSFVEAMATLTGADVAASDDRTGIATLGGDWELEYATGAIETEVAVSDGLQQTWHAVLDETNPLWMSTKNSVGGGGQPGDDTWDKGDLVKMTGPGLQYGPGGTGGSFSEAFDIDLFAAGAKTNAVHYVTNGITIGGSGFQLQRGDILLSMEDTKTLTSTSVASDPGFTNNLTASKADVFVFRPDTPGDYSSGTFAMLLEDPSGNGKDVRAITLVEQDTTVGDADLSAGDFLFTYADGAVAQDILLFQTTDVGAGNTSGAVSVLLDGSDAGVAIGKDIFGLDLVERTTTVGGHTLQTGTLLLSLKDSTTVGSNGLAATKFDIISLDVSTTTLVAGAGNGSATAAIFFRGSDVAFDSGDEVLDAFTLTVGNNVPVVTPTGPNGSYTENEGPKVVDGGLSVDDVDHAFLQGATVSITSGYRSGEDILGFVDQLGITGHWDAVTGVLTLSGTA
;
A
#
# COMPACT_ATOMS: atom_id res chain seq x y z
N MET A 1 26.55 -44.52 -4.78
CA MET A 1 25.16 -44.59 -5.27
C MET A 1 24.62 -43.19 -5.10
N SER A 2 24.74 -42.40 -6.17
CA SER A 2 24.39 -40.98 -6.17
C SER A 2 22.88 -40.85 -6.24
N HIS A 3 22.32 -40.07 -5.32
CA HIS A 3 20.89 -39.81 -5.20
C HIS A 3 20.57 -38.71 -6.22
N HIS A 4 19.47 -38.84 -6.97
CA HIS A 4 19.09 -37.87 -7.99
C HIS A 4 17.58 -37.59 -7.85
N LEU A 5 17.23 -36.64 -6.99
CA LEU A 5 15.93 -35.98 -7.10
C LEU A 5 16.05 -35.06 -8.33
N VAL A 6 15.37 -35.42 -9.43
CA VAL A 6 15.25 -34.52 -10.58
C VAL A 6 13.81 -34.06 -10.57
N ALA A 7 13.57 -32.78 -10.35
CA ALA A 7 12.22 -32.26 -10.41
C ALA A 7 12.04 -31.39 -11.66
N ILE A 8 11.07 -31.66 -12.53
CA ILE A 8 10.86 -30.91 -13.79
C ILE A 8 9.70 -29.94 -13.59
N LEU A 9 9.90 -28.63 -13.72
CA LEU A 9 8.78 -27.69 -13.73
C LEU A 9 7.93 -27.86 -15.00
N GLY A 10 6.60 -27.92 -14.84
CA GLY A 10 5.65 -28.08 -15.94
C GLY A 10 5.58 -26.86 -16.87
N PRO A 11 4.80 -26.93 -17.97
CA PRO A 11 4.69 -25.84 -18.93
C PRO A 11 4.10 -24.59 -18.28
N TRP A 12 4.84 -23.49 -18.40
CA TRP A 12 4.36 -22.15 -18.09
C TRP A 12 3.27 -21.78 -19.13
N LEU A 13 2.11 -21.33 -18.64
CA LEU A 13 0.97 -20.78 -19.37
C LEU A 13 0.02 -21.76 -20.12
N THR A 14 -1.23 -21.82 -19.66
CA THR A 14 -2.37 -22.22 -20.50
C THR A 14 -3.40 -21.08 -20.55
N ARG A 15 -3.23 -20.09 -21.44
CA ARG A 15 -4.33 -19.16 -21.78
C ARG A 15 -5.03 -19.60 -23.06
N LEU A 16 -6.32 -19.92 -22.91
CA LEU A 16 -7.27 -20.26 -23.96
C LEU A 16 -7.42 -19.10 -24.96
N LEU A 17 -6.74 -19.19 -26.11
CA LEU A 17 -7.10 -18.43 -27.30
C LEU A 17 -8.49 -18.88 -27.78
N ARG A 18 -9.54 -18.13 -27.44
CA ARG A 18 -10.82 -18.23 -28.14
C ARG A 18 -10.64 -17.72 -29.57
N PRO A 19 -10.93 -18.52 -30.61
CA PRO A 19 -10.84 -18.04 -31.99
C PRO A 19 -11.94 -17.01 -32.25
N LEU A 20 -11.51 -15.84 -32.73
CA LEU A 20 -12.33 -14.81 -33.34
C LEU A 20 -13.30 -15.45 -34.35
N ARG A 21 -14.59 -15.47 -34.03
CA ARG A 21 -15.62 -15.83 -35.02
C ARG A 21 -15.92 -14.63 -35.93
N PRO A 22 -16.06 -14.85 -37.24
CA PRO A 22 -16.25 -13.77 -38.20
C PRO A 22 -17.66 -13.18 -38.15
N ARG A 23 -17.72 -11.88 -38.41
CA ARG A 23 -18.87 -11.05 -38.80
C ARG A 23 -19.97 -11.85 -39.51
N GLN A 24 -21.18 -11.83 -38.95
CA GLN A 24 -22.41 -12.04 -39.70
C GLN A 24 -23.37 -10.87 -39.53
N SER A 25 -24.09 -10.63 -40.62
CA SER A 25 -24.83 -9.46 -41.01
C SER A 25 -26.09 -9.20 -40.18
N ARG A 26 -26.30 -7.92 -39.82
CA ARG A 26 -27.56 -7.41 -39.28
C ARG A 26 -28.59 -7.29 -40.41
N ARG A 27 -29.67 -8.06 -40.33
CA ARG A 27 -30.94 -7.79 -41.01
C ARG A 27 -31.94 -7.26 -39.98
N THR A 28 -32.60 -6.18 -40.37
CA THR A 28 -33.65 -5.44 -39.69
C THR A 28 -34.96 -6.23 -39.55
N SER A 29 -35.68 -6.05 -38.44
CA SER A 29 -37.15 -6.09 -38.38
C SER A 29 -37.66 -5.54 -37.04
N LEU A 30 -38.75 -4.77 -37.12
CA LEU A 30 -39.43 -3.99 -36.08
C LEU A 30 -40.29 -4.82 -35.10
N ALA A 31 -40.56 -4.21 -33.93
CA ALA A 31 -41.89 -3.93 -33.34
C ALA A 31 -42.07 -4.34 -31.85
N SER A 32 -42.45 -3.37 -31.02
CA SER A 32 -42.94 -3.46 -29.62
C SER A 32 -44.48 -3.71 -29.57
N PRO A 33 -45.20 -3.61 -28.43
CA PRO A 33 -44.99 -4.06 -27.03
C PRO A 33 -46.25 -4.73 -26.38
N ARG A 34 -46.12 -5.18 -25.12
CA ARG A 34 -47.05 -5.07 -23.94
C ARG A 34 -47.49 -6.38 -23.23
N ARG A 35 -47.69 -6.17 -21.91
CA ARG A 35 -48.47 -6.90 -20.87
C ARG A 35 -47.76 -8.03 -20.16
N ASP A 36 -47.96 -8.32 -18.88
CA ASP A 36 -48.59 -7.71 -17.67
C ASP A 36 -48.15 -8.65 -16.50
N ASP A 37 -48.52 -8.32 -15.26
CA ASP A 37 -48.53 -9.16 -14.02
C ASP A 37 -47.33 -8.94 -13.06
N ALA A 38 -47.38 -8.11 -12.00
CA ALA A 38 -48.29 -8.01 -10.84
C ALA A 38 -48.15 -9.13 -9.80
N TRP A 39 -47.42 -8.85 -8.70
CA TRP A 39 -47.63 -9.49 -7.38
C TRP A 39 -47.41 -8.45 -6.25
N ALA A 40 -48.52 -8.12 -5.57
CA ALA A 40 -48.54 -7.67 -4.17
C ALA A 40 -48.15 -8.87 -3.28
N GLY A 41 -47.56 -8.80 -2.10
CA GLY A 41 -47.63 -7.83 -1.00
C GLY A 41 -47.88 -8.66 0.27
N LEU A 42 -47.14 -8.43 1.37
CA LEU A 42 -47.59 -8.79 2.72
C LEU A 42 -46.78 -8.01 3.76
N GLU A 43 -47.46 -7.15 4.50
CA GLU A 43 -47.00 -6.51 5.73
C GLU A 43 -46.93 -7.52 6.87
N ARG A 44 -46.01 -7.30 7.82
CA ARG A 44 -46.31 -7.53 9.24
C ARG A 44 -45.45 -6.65 10.15
N LEU A 45 -46.14 -5.76 10.87
CA LEU A 45 -45.68 -5.02 12.05
C LEU A 45 -45.76 -5.91 13.30
N GLU A 46 -44.94 -5.58 14.30
CA GLU A 46 -45.07 -5.70 15.78
C GLU A 46 -43.71 -6.09 16.40
N ASP A 47 -43.24 -5.62 17.56
CA ASP A 47 -43.84 -4.71 18.56
C ASP A 47 -42.73 -3.99 19.37
N ARG A 48 -43.02 -2.79 19.87
CA ARG A 48 -42.11 -1.99 20.72
C ARG A 48 -42.14 -2.49 22.16
N VAL A 49 -40.99 -2.85 22.73
CA VAL A 49 -40.82 -2.95 24.19
C VAL A 49 -39.99 -1.78 24.69
N LEU A 50 -40.62 -0.98 25.53
CA LEU A 50 -40.03 0.12 26.28
C LEU A 50 -40.08 -0.30 27.76
N TYR A 51 -38.94 -0.38 28.44
CA TYR A 51 -38.89 -0.39 29.90
C TYR A 51 -37.92 0.66 30.41
N SER A 52 -38.48 1.58 31.18
CA SER A 52 -37.85 2.59 32.02
C SER A 52 -37.27 1.96 33.30
N VAL A 53 -36.20 2.54 33.86
CA VAL A 53 -36.19 3.22 35.18
C VAL A 53 -34.79 3.82 35.49
N SER A 54 -34.86 4.97 36.18
CA SER A 54 -33.89 6.02 36.52
C SER A 54 -32.79 5.68 37.57
N PRO A 55 -31.84 6.62 37.86
CA PRO A 55 -30.45 6.37 38.23
C PRO A 55 -30.16 6.45 39.74
N ILE A 56 -28.99 5.96 40.15
CA ILE A 56 -28.38 6.28 41.45
C ILE A 56 -26.93 6.72 41.20
N GLY A 57 -26.64 7.98 41.53
CA GLY A 57 -25.29 8.49 41.69
C GLY A 57 -24.88 8.50 43.17
N GLY A 58 -23.59 8.75 43.40
CA GLY A 58 -23.11 9.37 44.64
C GLY A 58 -22.07 8.58 45.44
N ASP A 59 -20.84 9.08 45.32
CA ASP A 59 -19.87 9.34 46.38
C ASP A 59 -18.80 8.31 46.79
N ALA A 60 -17.58 8.86 46.75
CA ALA A 60 -16.30 8.35 47.19
C ALA A 60 -16.18 8.20 48.71
N VAL A 61 -15.45 7.18 49.18
CA VAL A 61 -14.73 7.20 50.47
C VAL A 61 -13.47 6.33 50.39
N ALA A 62 -12.33 6.94 50.73
CA ALA A 62 -11.00 6.32 50.91
C ALA A 62 -10.87 5.61 52.30
N PRO A 63 -9.80 4.82 52.55
CA PRO A 63 -9.81 3.71 53.51
C PRO A 63 -9.36 4.10 54.92
N PRO A 64 -9.46 3.20 55.91
CA PRO A 64 -8.61 3.26 57.08
C PRO A 64 -7.56 2.14 57.11
N SER A 65 -6.34 2.58 57.39
CA SER A 65 -5.16 1.83 57.82
C SER A 65 -5.23 1.45 59.31
N GLY A 66 -4.43 0.44 59.71
CA GLY A 66 -3.79 0.44 61.03
C GLY A 66 -4.08 -0.73 61.99
N LEU A 67 -3.18 -1.73 61.95
CA LEU A 67 -2.37 -2.29 63.06
C LEU A 67 -2.99 -2.67 64.43
N ASP A 68 -2.78 -3.93 64.82
CA ASP A 68 -2.24 -4.44 66.11
C ASP A 68 -2.60 -5.95 66.20
N GLY A 69 -1.80 -6.91 66.63
CA GLY A 69 -0.46 -6.97 67.19
C GLY A 69 -0.23 -8.41 67.74
N ILE A 70 0.96 -8.96 67.48
CA ILE A 70 1.82 -9.80 68.35
C ILE A 70 1.20 -10.92 69.23
N ALA A 71 1.67 -12.17 69.03
CA ALA A 71 2.49 -12.90 70.02
C ALA A 71 3.03 -14.25 69.48
N ALA A 72 4.27 -14.54 69.88
CA ALA A 72 5.12 -15.70 69.60
C ALA A 72 4.52 -17.06 70.09
N ILE A 73 5.04 -18.25 69.78
CA ILE A 73 6.30 -18.84 70.28
C ILE A 73 6.65 -20.12 69.45
N ASP A 74 7.91 -20.15 69.01
CA ASP A 74 8.89 -21.23 68.85
C ASP A 74 8.55 -22.69 69.26
N ALA A 75 8.91 -23.67 68.40
CA ALA A 75 9.44 -24.98 68.81
C ALA A 75 9.96 -25.83 67.62
N GLU A 76 11.18 -26.32 67.80
CA GLU A 76 12.03 -27.11 66.91
C GLU A 76 11.65 -28.61 66.73
N ARG A 77 12.33 -29.25 65.74
CA ARG A 77 12.74 -30.68 65.61
C ARG A 77 11.82 -31.74 64.95
N GLU A 78 12.15 -32.06 63.68
CA GLU A 78 12.72 -33.32 63.11
C GLU A 78 12.14 -34.71 63.51
N PRO A 79 12.41 -35.82 62.77
CA PRO A 79 11.88 -36.25 61.47
C PRO A 79 11.29 -37.68 61.52
N TRP A 80 10.43 -38.10 60.59
CA TRP A 80 10.02 -39.52 60.49
C TRP A 80 10.08 -40.02 59.04
N THR A 81 11.03 -40.93 58.80
CA THR A 81 11.12 -41.87 57.68
C THR A 81 10.30 -43.14 58.00
N ASP A 82 9.58 -43.71 57.03
CA ASP A 82 9.95 -44.99 56.37
C ASP A 82 8.76 -45.70 55.65
N ALA A 83 9.11 -46.22 54.47
CA ALA A 83 8.69 -47.44 53.77
C ALA A 83 7.24 -47.69 53.25
N THR A 84 7.20 -47.70 51.91
CA THR A 84 6.69 -48.75 50.99
C THR A 84 5.18 -48.94 50.78
N ALA A 85 4.72 -48.60 49.58
CA ALA A 85 4.13 -49.57 48.64
C ALA A 85 4.10 -48.96 47.22
N SER A 86 4.82 -49.60 46.31
CA SER A 86 4.71 -49.43 44.86
C SER A 86 3.38 -50.00 44.36
N ASP A 87 2.60 -49.22 43.64
CA ASP A 87 1.96 -49.71 42.41
C ASP A 87 1.53 -48.54 41.52
N GLY A 88 1.86 -48.67 40.24
CA GLY A 88 1.80 -47.59 39.26
C GLY A 88 0.38 -47.09 39.00
N VAL A 89 0.22 -45.78 39.12
CA VAL A 89 -0.62 -45.03 38.19
C VAL A 89 0.30 -44.05 37.50
N ILE A 90 0.50 -44.36 36.23
CA ILE A 90 1.09 -43.55 35.18
C ILE A 90 0.73 -42.09 35.46
N SER A 91 1.78 -41.26 35.58
CA SER A 91 1.69 -39.81 35.47
C SER A 91 0.63 -39.47 34.42
N ARG A 92 -0.45 -38.78 34.80
CA ARG A 92 -1.20 -37.99 33.83
C ARG A 92 -0.15 -37.16 33.12
N ALA A 93 0.15 -37.55 31.88
CA ALA A 93 0.83 -36.67 30.95
C ALA A 93 0.09 -35.34 31.06
N ALA A 94 0.85 -34.26 31.21
CA ALA A 94 0.34 -32.95 30.90
C ALA A 94 -0.38 -33.08 29.55
N GLU A 95 -1.70 -32.93 29.55
CA GLU A 95 -2.39 -32.57 28.32
C GLU A 95 -1.73 -31.25 27.92
N ALA A 96 -0.92 -31.28 26.88
CA ALA A 96 -0.39 -30.06 26.29
C ALA A 96 -1.61 -29.20 25.95
N ASN A 97 -1.81 -28.10 26.69
CA ASN A 97 -2.90 -27.19 26.41
C ASN A 97 -2.62 -26.62 25.02
N VAL A 98 -3.42 -27.02 24.04
CA VAL A 98 -3.28 -26.53 22.67
C VAL A 98 -3.76 -25.08 22.69
N ARG A 99 -2.86 -24.15 22.38
CA ARG A 99 -3.18 -22.73 22.28
C ARG A 99 -4.04 -22.51 21.05
N ARG A 100 -5.14 -21.78 21.18
CA ARG A 100 -6.07 -21.51 20.08
C ARG A 100 -6.08 -20.05 19.74
N GLU A 101 -5.74 -19.72 18.51
CA GLU A 101 -5.66 -18.33 18.06
C GLU A 101 -6.43 -18.17 16.76
N LEU A 102 -7.07 -17.00 16.62
CA LEU A 102 -7.77 -16.62 15.41
C LEU A 102 -6.95 -15.54 14.71
N VAL A 103 -6.59 -15.77 13.45
CA VAL A 103 -5.93 -14.77 12.61
C VAL A 103 -6.89 -14.29 11.55
N ILE A 104 -7.15 -12.99 11.58
CA ILE A 104 -8.04 -12.28 10.69
C ILE A 104 -7.18 -11.46 9.75
N VAL A 105 -7.24 -11.76 8.45
CA VAL A 105 -6.49 -11.05 7.42
C VAL A 105 -7.48 -10.24 6.59
N ASP A 106 -7.26 -8.95 6.46
CA ASP A 106 -8.06 -8.12 5.56
C ASP A 106 -7.67 -8.38 4.10
N ALA A 107 -8.66 -8.60 3.23
CA ALA A 107 -8.42 -8.85 1.81
C ALA A 107 -7.80 -7.64 1.08
N GLY A 108 -7.91 -6.44 1.65
CA GLY A 108 -7.26 -5.23 1.15
C GLY A 108 -5.75 -5.23 1.33
N THR A 109 -5.19 -6.09 2.19
CA THR A 109 -3.74 -6.10 2.44
C THR A 109 -2.92 -6.62 1.26
N PRO A 110 -1.70 -6.10 1.04
CA PRO A 110 -0.84 -6.54 -0.05
C PRO A 110 -0.49 -8.02 0.07
N ASP A 111 -0.59 -8.75 -1.03
CA ASP A 111 -0.21 -10.18 -1.12
C ASP A 111 -0.79 -11.03 0.03
N HIS A 112 -2.02 -10.75 0.45
CA HIS A 112 -2.68 -11.42 1.58
C HIS A 112 -2.74 -12.94 1.44
N GLU A 113 -2.67 -13.46 0.21
CA GLU A 113 -2.57 -14.90 -0.08
C GLU A 113 -1.27 -15.51 0.48
N GLN A 114 -0.14 -14.80 0.40
CA GLN A 114 1.13 -15.23 0.97
C GLN A 114 1.07 -15.25 2.51
N LEU A 115 0.40 -14.25 3.11
CA LEU A 115 0.12 -14.22 4.54
C LEU A 115 -0.70 -15.44 4.95
N ILE A 116 -1.79 -15.73 4.24
CA ILE A 116 -2.66 -16.88 4.53
C ILE A 116 -1.90 -18.21 4.43
N ASP A 117 -1.06 -18.38 3.40
CA ASP A 117 -0.28 -19.61 3.21
C ASP A 117 0.75 -19.82 4.33
N ASP A 118 1.43 -18.76 4.76
CA ASP A 118 2.33 -18.80 5.93
C ASP A 118 1.58 -19.18 7.21
N LEU A 119 0.47 -18.50 7.49
CA LEU A 119 -0.35 -18.72 8.70
C LEU A 119 -0.90 -20.15 8.75
N ARG A 120 -1.33 -20.71 7.61
CA ARG A 120 -1.79 -22.10 7.52
C ARG A 120 -0.66 -23.09 7.76
N ALA A 121 0.56 -22.78 7.32
CA ALA A 121 1.73 -23.63 7.53
C ALA A 121 2.24 -23.61 8.99
N ARG A 122 1.87 -22.58 9.78
CA ARG A 122 2.27 -22.42 11.18
C ARG A 122 1.52 -23.29 12.18
N SER A 123 0.38 -23.86 11.81
CA SER A 123 -0.34 -24.81 12.68
C SER A 123 0.55 -26.00 13.04
N ARG A 124 0.86 -26.17 14.33
CA ARG A 124 1.84 -27.14 14.84
C ARG A 124 1.36 -27.78 16.14
N ASP A 125 2.01 -28.86 16.57
CA ASP A 125 1.67 -29.53 17.84
C ASP A 125 1.74 -28.52 19.01
N GLY A 126 0.59 -28.16 19.56
CA GLY A 126 0.45 -27.18 20.66
C GLY A 126 -0.05 -25.79 20.26
N LEU A 127 -0.23 -25.48 18.97
CA LEU A 127 -0.80 -24.22 18.46
C LEU A 127 -1.76 -24.49 17.29
N GLU A 128 -3.02 -24.12 17.47
CA GLU A 128 -4.10 -24.20 16.48
C GLU A 128 -4.44 -22.79 15.99
N LEU A 129 -4.16 -22.50 14.72
CA LEU A 129 -4.47 -21.23 14.08
C LEU A 129 -5.71 -21.39 13.17
N GLU A 130 -6.79 -20.68 13.49
CA GLU A 130 -7.90 -20.47 12.55
C GLU A 130 -7.62 -19.20 11.75
N VAL A 131 -7.64 -19.29 10.41
CA VAL A 131 -7.40 -18.13 9.54
C VAL A 131 -8.68 -17.74 8.81
N ILE A 132 -9.11 -16.49 8.98
CA ILE A 132 -10.27 -15.90 8.31
C ILE A 132 -9.82 -14.71 7.47
N VAL A 133 -10.41 -14.58 6.28
CA VAL A 133 -10.21 -13.41 5.42
C VAL A 133 -11.46 -12.55 5.47
N LEU A 134 -11.31 -11.24 5.72
CA LEU A 134 -12.43 -10.31 5.65
C LEU A 134 -12.77 -10.01 4.20
N ASP A 135 -14.06 -10.03 3.88
CA ASP A 135 -14.57 -9.54 2.61
C ASP A 135 -14.46 -8.02 2.57
N ALA A 136 -13.71 -7.50 1.59
CA ALA A 136 -13.44 -6.08 1.41
C ALA A 136 -14.70 -5.25 1.11
N ASP A 137 -15.80 -5.88 0.66
CA ASP A 137 -17.05 -5.17 0.33
C ASP A 137 -18.05 -5.12 1.51
N ARG A 138 -17.74 -5.79 2.62
CA ARG A 138 -18.60 -5.87 3.81
C ARG A 138 -18.00 -5.13 5.00
N ASP A 139 -18.85 -4.76 5.96
CA ASP A 139 -18.42 -4.18 7.23
C ASP A 139 -17.53 -5.20 7.99
N GLY A 140 -16.28 -4.84 8.25
CA GLY A 140 -15.34 -5.76 8.89
C GLY A 140 -15.66 -6.04 10.36
N VAL A 141 -16.19 -5.06 11.10
CA VAL A 141 -16.56 -5.26 12.52
C VAL A 141 -17.73 -6.25 12.62
N GLU A 142 -18.72 -6.15 11.73
CA GLU A 142 -19.81 -7.12 11.62
C GLU A 142 -19.27 -8.53 11.36
N GLN A 143 -18.36 -8.67 10.39
CA GLN A 143 -17.73 -9.96 10.06
C GLN A 143 -16.95 -10.57 11.22
N ILE A 144 -16.12 -9.77 11.91
CA ILE A 144 -15.37 -10.23 13.08
C ILE A 144 -16.34 -10.64 14.20
N THR A 145 -17.41 -9.88 14.41
CA THR A 145 -18.46 -10.20 15.39
C THR A 145 -19.14 -11.54 15.08
N GLU A 146 -19.45 -11.81 13.80
CA GLU A 146 -20.02 -13.10 13.36
C GLU A 146 -19.07 -14.28 13.67
N VAL A 147 -17.77 -14.09 13.45
CA VAL A 147 -16.74 -15.11 13.71
C VAL A 147 -16.54 -15.32 15.22
N LEU A 148 -16.30 -14.26 15.98
CA LEU A 148 -16.06 -14.39 17.42
C LEU A 148 -17.31 -14.84 18.18
N GLY A 149 -18.50 -14.52 17.70
CA GLY A 149 -19.76 -15.00 18.25
C GLY A 149 -19.92 -16.53 18.22
N ARG A 150 -19.21 -17.23 17.31
CA ARG A 150 -19.16 -18.71 17.24
C ARG A 150 -17.86 -19.32 17.78
N SER A 151 -16.80 -18.54 17.97
CA SER A 151 -15.53 -18.99 18.56
C SER A 151 -15.62 -19.12 20.07
N ARG A 152 -14.83 -20.00 20.70
CA ARG A 152 -14.82 -20.15 22.17
C ARG A 152 -13.43 -20.45 22.69
N GLY A 153 -13.04 -19.71 23.72
CA GLY A 153 -11.79 -19.93 24.46
C GLY A 153 -10.56 -19.72 23.59
N LEU A 154 -10.54 -18.65 22.79
CA LEU A 154 -9.36 -18.20 22.08
C LEU A 154 -8.37 -17.58 23.07
N ASP A 155 -7.10 -17.95 22.93
CA ASP A 155 -5.98 -17.38 23.67
C ASP A 155 -5.43 -16.12 23.00
N ALA A 156 -5.65 -15.96 21.69
CA ALA A 156 -5.35 -14.71 21.00
C ALA A 156 -6.23 -14.48 19.77
N VAL A 157 -6.38 -13.20 19.41
CA VAL A 157 -6.90 -12.76 18.12
C VAL A 157 -5.86 -11.85 17.46
N HIS A 158 -5.52 -12.15 16.22
CA HIS A 158 -4.63 -11.37 15.39
C HIS A 158 -5.44 -10.72 14.29
N ILE A 159 -5.24 -9.42 14.07
CA ILE A 159 -5.87 -8.67 12.98
C ILE A 159 -4.74 -8.11 12.12
N ILE A 160 -4.61 -8.60 10.89
CA ILE A 160 -3.64 -8.12 9.91
C ILE A 160 -4.39 -7.29 8.88
N SER A 161 -4.17 -5.98 8.90
CA SER A 161 -4.87 -5.05 8.01
C SER A 161 -4.06 -3.79 7.74
N HIS A 162 -4.56 -2.95 6.85
CA HIS A 162 -4.06 -1.59 6.71
C HIS A 162 -4.28 -0.77 7.99
N GLY A 163 -3.27 -0.01 8.39
CA GLY A 163 -3.33 0.88 9.55
C GLY A 163 -2.92 2.31 9.20
N GLN A 164 -3.29 3.23 10.09
CA GLN A 164 -2.76 4.59 10.16
C GLN A 164 -2.73 5.05 11.62
N ASN A 165 -2.14 6.22 11.91
CA ASN A 165 -1.99 6.83 13.26
C ASN A 165 -3.28 7.10 14.09
N ALA A 166 -4.44 6.66 13.62
CA ALA A 166 -5.72 6.86 14.29
C ALA A 166 -6.68 5.66 14.18
N GLY A 167 -6.36 4.59 13.45
CA GLY A 167 -7.29 3.48 13.27
C GLY A 167 -6.79 2.39 12.33
N VAL A 168 -7.63 1.36 12.17
CA VAL A 168 -7.37 0.18 11.34
C VAL A 168 -8.51 -0.06 10.36
N GLN A 169 -8.19 -0.42 9.12
CA GLN A 169 -9.19 -0.79 8.12
C GLN A 169 -9.73 -2.18 8.42
N LEU A 170 -11.04 -2.39 8.34
CA LEU A 170 -11.66 -3.70 8.46
C LEU A 170 -12.78 -3.82 7.42
N GLY A 171 -12.55 -4.62 6.39
CA GLY A 171 -13.39 -4.75 5.21
C GLY A 171 -13.56 -3.40 4.50
N ASN A 172 -14.81 -2.97 4.34
CA ASN A 172 -15.14 -1.71 3.68
C ASN A 172 -15.14 -0.47 4.62
N GLY A 173 -14.82 -0.66 5.89
CA GLY A 173 -14.93 0.38 6.93
C GLY A 173 -13.63 0.59 7.69
N TRP A 174 -13.55 1.72 8.39
CA TRP A 174 -12.46 2.00 9.32
C TRP A 174 -12.96 1.95 10.75
N LEU A 175 -12.16 1.30 11.59
CA LEU A 175 -12.35 1.31 13.02
C LEU A 175 -11.32 2.25 13.65
N ASP A 176 -11.80 3.38 14.16
CA ASP A 176 -11.01 4.44 14.78
C ASP A 176 -11.74 4.97 16.03
N SER A 177 -11.17 5.96 16.72
CA SER A 177 -11.77 6.52 17.94
C SER A 177 -13.17 7.15 17.76
N GLU A 178 -13.52 7.61 16.56
CA GLU A 178 -14.83 8.20 16.24
C GLU A 178 -15.86 7.11 15.93
N SER A 179 -15.49 6.15 15.07
CA SER A 179 -16.39 5.06 14.65
C SER A 179 -16.58 4.00 15.75
N LEU A 180 -15.61 3.83 16.64
CA LEU A 180 -15.63 2.85 17.74
C LEU A 180 -16.89 2.98 18.62
N ALA A 181 -17.36 4.20 18.85
CA ALA A 181 -18.56 4.44 19.66
C ALA A 181 -19.82 3.80 19.05
N GLY A 182 -19.89 3.70 17.71
CA GLY A 182 -20.98 3.04 17.00
C GLY A 182 -20.93 1.51 17.10
N TYR A 183 -19.74 0.95 17.29
CA TYR A 183 -19.49 -0.49 17.35
C TYR A 183 -19.28 -1.05 18.76
N ALA A 184 -19.33 -0.20 19.79
CA ALA A 184 -18.95 -0.55 21.17
C ALA A 184 -19.64 -1.82 21.69
N ASP A 185 -20.95 -1.99 21.44
CA ASP A 185 -21.69 -3.18 21.88
C ASP A 185 -21.24 -4.47 21.15
N GLN A 186 -20.91 -4.35 19.85
CA GLN A 186 -20.41 -5.48 19.05
C GLN A 186 -19.02 -5.90 19.52
N ILE A 187 -18.12 -4.94 19.71
CA ILE A 187 -16.74 -5.17 20.14
C ILE A 187 -16.70 -5.66 21.59
N ALA A 188 -17.54 -5.14 22.48
CA ALA A 188 -17.67 -5.70 23.82
C ALA A 188 -18.15 -7.16 23.78
N GLY A 189 -19.02 -7.51 22.83
CA GLY A 189 -19.44 -8.90 22.61
C GLY A 189 -18.32 -9.84 22.16
N TRP A 190 -17.19 -9.33 21.66
CA TRP A 190 -16.05 -10.16 21.26
C TRP A 190 -15.46 -10.94 22.43
N SER A 191 -15.57 -10.42 23.67
CA SER A 191 -15.11 -11.08 24.89
C SER A 191 -15.70 -12.49 25.08
N ASP A 192 -16.90 -12.75 24.53
CA ASP A 192 -17.56 -14.07 24.62
C ASP A 192 -16.77 -15.19 23.91
N GLY A 193 -15.91 -14.82 22.96
CA GLY A 193 -15.04 -15.74 22.22
C GLY A 193 -13.68 -15.96 22.89
N LEU A 194 -13.29 -15.11 23.84
CA LEU A 194 -11.94 -15.00 24.38
C LEU A 194 -11.80 -15.72 25.73
N ASN A 195 -10.58 -16.17 26.03
CA ASN A 195 -10.17 -16.51 27.40
C ASN A 195 -9.92 -15.23 28.22
N ALA A 196 -9.84 -15.37 29.55
CA ALA A 196 -9.68 -14.22 30.45
C ALA A 196 -8.35 -13.49 30.29
N ASP A 197 -7.30 -14.20 29.86
CA ASP A 197 -5.95 -13.68 29.62
C ASP A 197 -5.65 -13.71 28.10
N ALA A 198 -6.65 -13.44 27.26
CA ALA A 198 -6.47 -13.46 25.82
C ALA A 198 -5.85 -12.16 25.31
N ASP A 199 -5.01 -12.27 24.29
CA ASP A 199 -4.38 -11.12 23.65
C ASP A 199 -5.12 -10.72 22.35
N LEU A 200 -5.17 -9.43 22.04
CA LEU A 200 -5.60 -8.89 20.75
C LEU A 200 -4.43 -8.15 20.09
N LEU A 201 -3.90 -8.69 19.01
CA LEU A 201 -2.74 -8.15 18.30
C LEU A 201 -3.21 -7.53 16.98
N ILE A 202 -3.02 -6.23 16.82
CA ILE A 202 -3.45 -5.48 15.63
C ILE A 202 -2.20 -5.07 14.84
N TYR A 203 -1.96 -5.77 13.73
CA TYR A 203 -0.92 -5.47 12.76
C TYR A 203 -1.50 -4.49 11.74
N GLY A 204 -1.09 -3.23 11.83
CA GLY A 204 -1.44 -2.18 10.90
C GLY A 204 -0.51 -1.00 11.12
N CYS A 205 0.03 -0.47 10.02
CA CYS A 205 1.07 0.56 10.08
C CYS A 205 0.67 1.76 10.93
N ASP A 206 1.63 2.23 11.73
CA ASP A 206 1.61 3.45 12.52
C ASP A 206 0.43 3.57 13.49
N LEU A 207 -0.32 2.50 13.78
CA LEU A 207 -1.60 2.55 14.50
C LEU A 207 -1.50 3.29 15.83
N ALA A 208 -0.43 3.04 16.59
CA ALA A 208 -0.18 3.64 17.89
C ALA A 208 0.86 4.78 17.87
N SER A 209 1.25 5.28 16.70
CA SER A 209 2.25 6.35 16.54
C SER A 209 1.82 7.70 17.14
N ALA A 210 0.51 7.94 17.27
CA ALA A 210 -0.06 9.17 17.78
C ALA A 210 -0.97 8.96 19.01
N THR A 211 -1.30 10.06 19.70
CA THR A 211 -2.17 10.03 20.90
C THR A 211 -3.59 9.53 20.57
N SER A 212 -4.10 9.83 19.38
CA SER A 212 -5.37 9.29 18.86
C SER A 212 -5.34 7.78 18.76
N GLY A 213 -4.27 7.24 18.19
CA GLY A 213 -4.01 5.81 18.03
C GLY A 213 -3.90 5.05 19.35
N THR A 214 -3.09 5.56 20.29
CA THR A 214 -2.97 4.95 21.62
C THR A 214 -4.29 4.99 22.40
N SER A 215 -5.06 6.08 22.30
CA SER A 215 -6.41 6.16 22.88
C SER A 215 -7.38 5.15 22.27
N PHE A 216 -7.26 4.89 20.97
CA PHE A 216 -8.03 3.86 20.28
C PHE A 216 -7.71 2.45 20.82
N VAL A 217 -6.42 2.11 20.96
CA VAL A 217 -5.97 0.82 21.51
C VAL A 217 -6.44 0.63 22.96
N GLU A 218 -6.34 1.66 23.81
CA GLU A 218 -6.85 1.64 25.20
C GLU A 218 -8.37 1.42 25.26
N ALA A 219 -9.12 2.02 24.34
CA ALA A 219 -10.56 1.84 24.25
C ALA A 219 -10.93 0.42 23.79
N MET A 220 -10.20 -0.16 22.84
CA MET A 220 -10.34 -1.55 22.44
C MET A 220 -10.12 -2.49 23.63
N ALA A 221 -9.03 -2.32 24.39
CA ALA A 221 -8.73 -3.12 25.57
C ALA A 221 -9.85 -3.03 26.63
N THR A 222 -10.38 -1.82 26.84
CA THR A 222 -11.49 -1.60 27.78
C THR A 222 -12.76 -2.31 27.34
N LEU A 223 -13.07 -2.32 26.04
CA LEU A 223 -14.29 -2.93 25.51
C LEU A 223 -14.19 -4.46 25.49
N THR A 224 -13.08 -5.02 25.02
CA THR A 224 -12.91 -6.48 24.89
C THR A 224 -12.52 -7.16 26.20
N GLY A 225 -11.90 -6.41 27.12
CA GLY A 225 -11.29 -6.95 28.34
C GLY A 225 -10.02 -7.75 28.10
N ALA A 226 -9.49 -7.73 26.87
CA ALA A 226 -8.24 -8.36 26.47
C ALA A 226 -7.05 -7.40 26.63
N ASP A 227 -5.86 -7.97 26.70
CA ASP A 227 -4.62 -7.20 26.55
C ASP A 227 -4.40 -6.93 25.05
N VAL A 228 -4.18 -5.66 24.67
CA VAL A 228 -4.15 -5.25 23.25
C VAL A 228 -2.79 -4.69 22.88
N ALA A 229 -2.24 -5.18 21.77
CA ALA A 229 -0.99 -4.69 21.18
C ALA A 229 -1.20 -4.16 19.76
N ALA A 230 -0.44 -3.14 19.37
CA ALA A 230 -0.47 -2.53 18.04
C ALA A 230 0.91 -1.97 17.67
N SER A 231 1.20 -1.90 16.36
CA SER A 231 2.42 -1.23 15.88
C SER A 231 2.31 0.28 16.08
N ASP A 232 3.40 0.92 16.48
CA ASP A 232 3.55 2.38 16.46
C ASP A 232 4.37 2.90 15.28
N ASP A 233 4.85 1.99 14.43
CA ASP A 233 5.52 2.29 13.17
C ASP A 233 5.01 1.40 12.00
N ARG A 234 5.75 1.38 10.88
CA ARG A 234 5.38 0.58 9.72
C ARG A 234 5.43 -0.91 10.02
N THR A 235 4.30 -1.59 9.86
CA THR A 235 4.25 -3.05 9.93
C THR A 235 4.59 -3.70 8.58
N GLY A 236 5.68 -4.46 8.47
CA GLY A 236 6.01 -5.26 7.30
C GLY A 236 7.48 -5.64 7.16
N ILE A 237 8.00 -5.60 5.94
CA ILE A 237 9.40 -5.99 5.68
C ILE A 237 10.40 -4.87 6.00
N ALA A 238 11.49 -5.26 6.66
CA ALA A 238 12.60 -4.37 7.04
C ALA A 238 13.20 -3.59 5.88
N THR A 239 13.23 -4.15 4.68
CA THR A 239 13.77 -3.47 3.48
C THR A 239 12.90 -2.29 3.02
N LEU A 240 11.64 -2.23 3.44
CA LEU A 240 10.72 -1.13 3.20
C LEU A 240 10.51 -0.26 4.45
N GLY A 241 11.41 -0.38 5.43
CA GLY A 241 11.36 0.40 6.66
C GLY A 241 10.28 -0.02 7.65
N GLY A 242 9.74 -1.24 7.54
CA GLY A 242 8.80 -1.78 8.51
C GLY A 242 9.29 -3.03 9.23
N ASP A 243 8.63 -3.42 10.30
CA ASP A 243 8.86 -4.70 10.97
C ASP A 243 7.55 -5.33 11.45
N TRP A 244 7.60 -6.40 12.23
CA TRP A 244 6.39 -7.07 12.73
C TRP A 244 6.28 -6.99 14.26
N GLU A 245 7.07 -6.11 14.87
CA GLU A 245 6.99 -5.80 16.29
C GLU A 245 5.72 -4.96 16.56
N LEU A 246 5.19 -5.10 17.77
CA LEU A 246 4.05 -4.33 18.25
C LEU A 246 4.53 -3.60 19.50
N GLU A 247 4.95 -2.35 19.32
CA GLU A 247 5.70 -1.56 20.30
C GLU A 247 4.79 -1.03 21.40
N TYR A 248 3.52 -0.80 21.05
CA TYR A 248 2.53 -0.31 21.98
C TYR A 248 1.62 -1.44 22.46
N ALA A 249 1.50 -1.58 23.78
CA ALA A 249 0.65 -2.58 24.39
C ALA A 249 -0.08 -2.06 25.64
N THR A 250 -1.25 -2.63 25.86
CA THR A 250 -2.06 -2.48 27.07
C THR A 250 -2.12 -3.84 27.76
N GLY A 251 -1.56 -3.94 28.97
CA GLY A 251 -1.44 -5.21 29.68
C GLY A 251 -0.17 -6.00 29.34
N ALA A 252 -0.21 -7.32 29.51
CA ALA A 252 0.93 -8.20 29.26
C ALA A 252 0.64 -9.05 28.01
N ILE A 253 1.54 -8.97 27.03
CA ILE A 253 1.36 -9.70 25.77
C ILE A 253 2.27 -10.92 25.81
N GLU A 254 1.68 -12.11 25.93
CA GLU A 254 2.42 -13.37 25.90
C GLU A 254 2.35 -14.07 24.54
N THR A 255 1.55 -13.53 23.62
CA THR A 255 1.38 -14.07 22.27
C THR A 255 2.52 -13.70 21.33
N GLU A 256 3.00 -14.70 20.59
CA GLU A 256 3.99 -14.53 19.53
C GLU A 256 3.36 -13.83 18.30
N VAL A 257 4.18 -13.10 17.54
CA VAL A 257 3.77 -12.52 16.25
C VAL A 257 3.17 -13.60 15.32
N ALA A 258 2.07 -13.27 14.65
CA ALA A 258 1.31 -14.20 13.78
C ALA A 258 2.13 -14.68 12.57
N VAL A 259 2.92 -13.80 11.97
CA VAL A 259 3.68 -14.08 10.74
C VAL A 259 5.03 -14.71 11.05
N SER A 260 5.40 -15.78 10.34
CA SER A 260 6.66 -16.52 10.59
C SER A 260 7.90 -15.71 10.22
N ASP A 261 9.03 -15.95 10.91
CA ASP A 261 10.33 -15.32 10.60
C ASP A 261 10.73 -15.44 9.11
N GLY A 262 10.33 -16.54 8.46
CA GLY A 262 10.60 -16.74 7.03
C GLY A 262 9.78 -15.80 6.16
N LEU A 263 8.50 -15.61 6.47
CA LEU A 263 7.66 -14.67 5.75
C LEU A 263 8.06 -13.22 6.05
N GLN A 264 8.43 -12.88 7.29
CA GLN A 264 8.90 -11.53 7.64
C GLN A 264 10.12 -11.07 6.80
N GLN A 265 10.93 -12.01 6.30
CA GLN A 265 12.09 -11.74 5.44
C GLN A 265 11.79 -11.78 3.94
N THR A 266 10.63 -12.29 3.54
CA THR A 266 10.30 -12.56 2.12
C THR A 266 8.99 -11.93 1.64
N TRP A 267 8.18 -11.40 2.53
CA TRP A 267 7.01 -10.59 2.19
C TRP A 267 7.48 -9.23 1.69
N HIS A 268 7.15 -8.84 0.46
CA HIS A 268 7.72 -7.63 -0.16
C HIS A 268 6.80 -6.41 -0.05
N ALA A 269 6.16 -6.23 1.10
CA ALA A 269 5.24 -5.12 1.34
C ALA A 269 5.29 -4.63 2.80
N VAL A 270 4.57 -3.55 3.04
CA VAL A 270 4.19 -3.06 4.37
C VAL A 270 2.67 -2.90 4.39
N LEU A 271 2.05 -3.00 5.56
CA LEU A 271 0.60 -2.84 5.76
C LEU A 271 0.16 -1.37 5.70
N ASP A 272 0.97 -0.50 5.11
CA ASP A 272 0.64 0.92 4.97
C ASP A 272 -0.50 1.05 3.98
N GLU A 273 -1.46 1.95 4.23
CA GLU A 273 -2.56 2.15 3.30
C GLU A 273 -2.02 2.33 1.88
N THR A 274 -2.40 1.45 0.97
CA THR A 274 -2.13 1.66 -0.44
C THR A 274 -3.12 2.68 -0.97
N ASN A 275 -2.91 3.98 -0.71
CA ASN A 275 -3.25 5.02 -1.68
C ASN A 275 -2.68 6.42 -1.40
N PRO A 276 -2.26 7.16 -2.45
CA PRO A 276 -0.90 7.70 -2.42
C PRO A 276 -0.83 9.06 -3.14
N LEU A 277 -1.91 9.84 -3.08
CA LEU A 277 -1.91 11.16 -3.71
C LEU A 277 -1.22 12.11 -2.75
N TRP A 278 0.00 12.49 -3.11
CA TRP A 278 0.75 13.52 -2.41
C TRP A 278 0.60 14.83 -3.16
N MET A 279 0.46 15.94 -2.45
CA MET A 279 0.25 17.24 -3.04
C MET A 279 0.90 18.35 -2.22
N SER A 280 1.27 19.44 -2.89
CA SER A 280 1.60 20.71 -2.23
C SER A 280 0.56 21.77 -2.57
N THR A 281 0.39 22.70 -1.65
CA THR A 281 -0.45 23.89 -1.85
C THR A 281 0.41 25.15 -1.99
N LYS A 282 -0.16 26.14 -2.66
CA LYS A 282 0.50 27.41 -2.95
C LYS A 282 0.99 28.16 -1.71
N ASN A 283 0.17 28.13 -0.65
CA ASN A 283 0.49 28.71 0.64
C ASN A 283 0.10 27.73 1.76
N SER A 284 0.49 28.07 2.99
CA SER A 284 0.10 27.32 4.19
C SER A 284 -1.42 27.32 4.34
N VAL A 285 -1.98 26.16 4.68
CA VAL A 285 -3.41 25.97 4.90
C VAL A 285 -3.66 25.91 6.40
N GLY A 286 -4.50 26.81 6.89
CA GLY A 286 -4.83 26.91 8.32
C GLY A 286 -6.19 26.29 8.60
N GLY A 287 -6.22 25.19 9.39
CA GLY A 287 -7.38 24.49 9.97
C GLY A 287 -8.74 25.09 9.61
N GLY A 288 -9.35 24.53 8.56
CA GLY A 288 -10.42 25.19 7.81
C GLY A 288 -11.37 24.23 7.11
N GLY A 289 -11.82 23.17 7.78
CA GLY A 289 -12.89 22.29 7.28
C GLY A 289 -12.43 21.19 6.32
N GLN A 290 -11.13 21.09 6.05
CA GLN A 290 -10.53 19.90 5.44
C GLN A 290 -10.70 18.70 6.41
N PRO A 291 -11.05 17.50 5.93
CA PRO A 291 -11.14 16.33 6.79
C PRO A 291 -9.75 15.96 7.36
N GLY A 292 -9.71 15.56 8.64
CA GLY A 292 -8.46 15.27 9.36
C GLY A 292 -7.91 16.40 10.23
N ASP A 293 -8.47 17.62 10.13
CA ASP A 293 -8.09 18.82 10.91
C ASP A 293 -6.57 19.11 10.95
N ASP A 294 -5.92 19.05 9.78
CA ASP A 294 -4.49 19.33 9.66
C ASP A 294 -4.21 20.73 9.11
N THR A 295 -3.37 21.45 9.85
CA THR A 295 -2.68 22.64 9.36
C THR A 295 -1.36 22.20 8.73
N TRP A 296 -1.10 22.61 7.49
CA TRP A 296 0.19 22.37 6.85
C TRP A 296 0.78 23.66 6.29
N ASP A 297 2.10 23.70 6.21
CA ASP A 297 2.86 24.78 5.63
C ASP A 297 3.03 24.61 4.11
N LYS A 298 3.32 25.73 3.45
CA LYS A 298 3.54 25.79 1.99
C LYS A 298 4.77 25.00 1.49
N GLY A 299 5.61 24.51 2.41
CA GLY A 299 6.76 23.65 2.11
C GLY A 299 6.38 22.17 2.04
N ASP A 300 5.23 21.83 2.62
CA ASP A 300 4.87 20.45 2.90
C ASP A 300 4.28 19.80 1.64
N LEU A 301 4.64 18.53 1.47
CA LEU A 301 3.81 17.58 0.74
C LEU A 301 2.87 16.93 1.75
N VAL A 302 1.57 17.04 1.50
CA VAL A 302 0.54 16.34 2.26
C VAL A 302 0.02 15.16 1.46
N LYS A 303 -0.22 14.05 2.14
CA LYS A 303 -0.86 12.84 1.60
C LYS A 303 -2.33 12.79 2.00
N MET A 304 -3.13 12.19 1.14
CA MET A 304 -4.51 11.82 1.48
C MET A 304 -4.59 10.36 1.88
N THR A 305 -5.12 10.09 3.08
CA THR A 305 -5.24 8.77 3.70
C THR A 305 -6.59 8.62 4.42
N GLY A 306 -6.85 7.45 4.99
CA GLY A 306 -7.87 7.22 5.99
C GLY A 306 -9.27 6.89 5.47
N PRO A 307 -10.26 6.80 6.38
CA PRO A 307 -11.61 6.39 6.04
C PRO A 307 -12.27 7.24 4.96
N GLY A 308 -13.00 6.56 4.07
CA GLY A 308 -13.76 7.22 3.01
C GLY A 308 -12.88 7.82 1.92
N LEU A 309 -11.62 7.38 1.80
CA LEU A 309 -10.77 7.73 0.68
C LEU A 309 -11.47 7.42 -0.64
N GLN A 310 -11.74 8.46 -1.40
CA GLN A 310 -12.49 8.36 -2.64
C GLN A 310 -11.92 9.31 -3.66
N TYR A 311 -11.84 8.86 -4.92
CA TYR A 311 -11.51 9.70 -6.05
C TYR A 311 -12.50 9.52 -7.20
N GLY A 312 -12.34 10.35 -8.21
CA GLY A 312 -13.06 10.30 -9.47
C GLY A 312 -14.39 11.04 -9.45
N PRO A 313 -15.26 10.78 -10.45
CA PRO A 313 -16.48 11.55 -10.66
C PRO A 313 -17.52 11.35 -9.55
N GLY A 314 -17.38 10.31 -8.73
CA GLY A 314 -18.26 10.01 -7.59
C GLY A 314 -18.05 10.92 -6.38
N GLY A 315 -16.96 11.69 -6.34
CA GLY A 315 -16.60 12.57 -5.24
C GLY A 315 -15.14 12.37 -4.82
N THR A 316 -14.67 13.30 -3.99
CA THR A 316 -13.37 13.18 -3.32
C THR A 316 -13.56 13.15 -1.80
N GLY A 317 -12.89 12.20 -1.15
CA GLY A 317 -12.93 12.00 0.30
C GLY A 317 -11.62 11.42 0.80
N GLY A 318 -11.45 11.40 2.12
CA GLY A 318 -10.21 11.06 2.82
C GLY A 318 -9.79 12.17 3.77
N SER A 319 -8.81 11.89 4.62
CA SER A 319 -8.16 12.83 5.53
C SER A 319 -6.78 13.20 5.00
N PHE A 320 -6.25 14.35 5.41
CA PHE A 320 -4.89 14.74 5.09
C PHE A 320 -3.92 14.30 6.20
N SER A 321 -2.63 14.26 5.88
CA SER A 321 -1.51 14.21 6.82
C SER A 321 -0.22 14.60 6.10
N GLU A 322 0.82 14.99 6.84
CA GLU A 322 2.12 15.32 6.25
C GLU A 322 2.82 14.06 5.69
N ALA A 323 3.43 14.19 4.52
CA ALA A 323 4.24 13.15 3.87
C ALA A 323 5.72 13.51 3.80
N PHE A 324 6.04 14.78 3.56
CA PHE A 324 7.41 15.29 3.46
C PHE A 324 7.43 16.80 3.69
N ASP A 325 8.32 17.27 4.57
CA ASP A 325 8.56 18.69 4.82
C ASP A 325 9.94 19.10 4.25
N ILE A 326 9.94 19.88 3.17
CA ILE A 326 11.17 20.40 2.56
C ILE A 326 11.82 21.51 3.40
N ASP A 327 11.07 22.19 4.26
CA ASP A 327 11.58 23.26 5.13
C ASP A 327 12.52 22.70 6.22
N LEU A 328 12.43 21.40 6.54
CA LEU A 328 13.42 20.67 7.35
C LEU A 328 14.84 20.80 6.78
N PHE A 329 14.96 20.87 5.45
CA PHE A 329 16.24 20.87 4.75
C PHE A 329 16.66 22.26 4.25
N ALA A 330 15.70 23.16 4.02
CA ALA A 330 15.96 24.56 3.73
C ALA A 330 14.76 25.46 4.09
N ALA A 331 14.86 26.23 5.16
CA ALA A 331 13.78 27.10 5.63
C ALA A 331 13.13 27.97 4.53
N GLY A 332 11.80 27.91 4.45
CA GLY A 332 10.98 28.60 3.46
C GLY A 332 11.27 28.16 2.02
N ALA A 333 11.70 26.92 1.83
CA ALA A 333 11.67 26.26 0.54
C ALA A 333 10.20 25.91 0.21
N LYS A 334 9.98 25.61 -1.06
CA LYS A 334 8.64 25.36 -1.59
C LYS A 334 8.75 24.37 -2.71
N THR A 335 7.93 23.33 -2.65
CA THR A 335 7.87 22.33 -3.71
C THR A 335 7.03 22.86 -4.86
N ASN A 336 7.69 23.11 -5.98
CA ASN A 336 7.05 23.61 -7.19
C ASN A 336 6.64 22.47 -8.13
N ALA A 337 7.37 21.35 -8.12
CA ALA A 337 7.08 20.14 -8.88
C ALA A 337 7.48 18.91 -8.04
N VAL A 338 6.76 17.80 -8.18
CA VAL A 338 7.05 16.56 -7.47
C VAL A 338 6.77 15.34 -8.35
N HIS A 339 7.62 14.32 -8.28
CA HIS A 339 7.34 12.95 -8.77
C HIS A 339 7.88 11.94 -7.75
N TYR A 340 7.05 10.98 -7.35
CA TYR A 340 7.46 9.87 -6.49
C TYR A 340 7.95 8.70 -7.34
N VAL A 341 9.16 8.20 -7.08
CA VAL A 341 9.69 7.04 -7.81
C VAL A 341 9.02 5.75 -7.31
N THR A 342 8.20 5.13 -8.15
CA THR A 342 7.49 3.89 -7.80
C THR A 342 8.32 2.63 -8.07
N ASN A 343 9.23 2.70 -9.03
CA ASN A 343 10.12 1.62 -9.47
C ASN A 343 11.56 2.12 -9.59
N GLY A 344 12.51 1.34 -9.09
CA GLY A 344 13.93 1.64 -9.31
C GLY A 344 14.29 1.58 -10.80
N ILE A 345 15.02 2.57 -11.29
CA ILE A 345 15.38 2.71 -12.70
C ILE A 345 16.77 3.33 -12.87
N THR A 346 17.48 2.91 -13.92
CA THR A 346 18.73 3.54 -14.39
C THR A 346 18.41 4.56 -15.48
N ILE A 347 18.84 5.81 -15.30
CA ILE A 347 18.58 6.91 -16.23
C ILE A 347 19.89 7.48 -16.80
N GLY A 348 19.84 7.83 -18.09
CA GLY A 348 20.91 8.54 -18.78
C GLY A 348 22.13 7.68 -19.09
N GLY A 349 22.96 8.16 -20.02
CA GLY A 349 24.18 7.47 -20.46
C GLY A 349 25.23 7.28 -19.35
N SER A 350 25.23 8.13 -18.33
CA SER A 350 26.06 8.00 -17.13
C SER A 350 25.54 6.96 -16.12
N GLY A 351 24.30 6.49 -16.28
CA GLY A 351 23.73 5.41 -15.48
C GLY A 351 23.31 5.82 -14.07
N PHE A 352 22.70 7.00 -13.92
CA PHE A 352 22.18 7.50 -12.64
C PHE A 352 21.10 6.55 -12.12
N GLN A 353 21.20 6.13 -10.86
CA GLN A 353 20.29 5.14 -10.26
C GLN A 353 19.23 5.84 -9.39
N LEU A 354 17.98 5.70 -9.79
CA LEU A 354 16.82 5.99 -8.94
C LEU A 354 16.33 4.72 -8.26
N GLN A 355 15.84 4.87 -7.04
CA GLN A 355 15.30 3.82 -6.19
C GLN A 355 13.83 4.12 -5.88
N ARG A 356 13.04 3.07 -5.65
CA ARG A 356 11.67 3.24 -5.16
C ARG A 356 11.69 4.05 -3.85
N GLY A 357 10.82 5.04 -3.76
CA GLY A 357 10.78 5.97 -2.62
C GLY A 357 11.73 7.17 -2.74
N ASP A 358 12.50 7.29 -3.82
CA ASP A 358 13.10 8.58 -4.16
C ASP A 358 11.99 9.59 -4.52
N ILE A 359 12.19 10.86 -4.18
CA ILE A 359 11.31 11.96 -4.60
C ILE A 359 12.09 12.88 -5.54
N LEU A 360 11.56 13.13 -6.72
CA LEU A 360 12.05 14.13 -7.65
C LEU A 360 11.32 15.44 -7.34
N LEU A 361 12.08 16.52 -7.20
CA LEU A 361 11.57 17.80 -6.74
C LEU A 361 12.09 18.94 -7.62
N SER A 362 11.27 19.98 -7.76
CA SER A 362 11.72 21.32 -8.15
C SER A 362 11.22 22.36 -7.15
N MET A 363 11.78 23.57 -7.16
CA MET A 363 11.49 24.64 -6.20
C MET A 363 11.11 25.96 -6.87
N GLU A 364 10.41 26.85 -6.14
CA GLU A 364 10.03 28.18 -6.65
C GLU A 364 11.23 29.14 -6.78
N ASP A 365 12.26 28.95 -5.93
CA ASP A 365 13.43 29.81 -5.81
C ASP A 365 14.74 29.00 -5.73
N THR A 366 15.87 29.67 -5.93
CA THR A 366 17.18 29.07 -5.65
C THR A 366 17.41 28.93 -4.14
N LYS A 367 17.67 27.70 -3.70
CA LYS A 367 17.94 27.37 -2.29
C LYS A 367 19.10 26.39 -2.17
N THR A 368 19.75 26.40 -1.02
CA THR A 368 20.72 25.38 -0.62
C THR A 368 20.05 24.47 0.40
N LEU A 369 19.81 23.22 0.01
CA LEU A 369 19.27 22.15 0.83
C LEU A 369 20.42 21.48 1.59
N THR A 370 20.27 21.36 2.90
CA THR A 370 21.27 20.76 3.77
C THR A 370 20.71 19.58 4.54
N SER A 371 21.44 18.48 4.56
CA SER A 371 21.14 17.29 5.36
C SER A 371 22.31 16.92 6.29
N THR A 372 22.02 16.12 7.31
CA THR A 372 23.01 15.47 8.16
C THR A 372 23.55 14.16 7.57
N SER A 373 22.87 13.60 6.57
CA SER A 373 23.17 12.30 5.96
C SER A 373 23.70 12.43 4.54
N VAL A 374 24.53 11.48 4.11
CA VAL A 374 25.02 11.37 2.72
C VAL A 374 24.89 9.90 2.31
N ALA A 375 24.08 9.61 1.28
CA ALA A 375 24.04 8.26 0.73
C ALA A 375 25.39 7.90 0.10
N SER A 376 25.72 6.61 0.08
CA SER A 376 26.93 6.10 -0.59
C SER A 376 26.86 6.18 -2.11
N ASP A 377 25.68 6.45 -2.68
CA ASP A 377 25.44 6.42 -4.11
C ASP A 377 26.13 7.59 -4.84
N PRO A 378 26.71 7.35 -6.03
CA PRO A 378 27.37 8.41 -6.81
C PRO A 378 26.42 9.56 -7.15
N GLY A 379 26.88 10.80 -6.97
CA GLY A 379 26.12 12.01 -7.29
C GLY A 379 25.31 12.58 -6.12
N PHE A 380 25.13 11.82 -5.04
CA PHE A 380 24.46 12.30 -3.84
C PHE A 380 25.38 13.15 -2.94
N THR A 381 24.78 14.14 -2.29
CA THR A 381 25.41 15.14 -1.44
C THR A 381 24.46 15.54 -0.31
N ASN A 382 25.02 15.89 0.85
CA ASN A 382 24.25 16.49 1.94
C ASN A 382 24.12 18.01 1.83
N ASN A 383 24.66 18.59 0.76
CA ASN A 383 24.59 20.02 0.50
C ASN A 383 24.40 20.23 -1.00
N LEU A 384 23.15 20.46 -1.39
CA LEU A 384 22.76 20.68 -2.78
C LEU A 384 22.24 22.10 -2.92
N THR A 385 22.77 22.87 -3.88
CA THR A 385 22.15 24.12 -4.31
C THR A 385 21.43 23.87 -5.61
N ALA A 386 20.11 24.06 -5.62
CA ALA A 386 19.26 23.92 -6.80
C ALA A 386 18.55 25.25 -7.06
N SER A 387 18.47 25.63 -8.33
CA SER A 387 17.66 26.73 -8.81
C SER A 387 16.24 26.25 -9.13
N LYS A 388 15.35 27.20 -9.38
CA LYS A 388 13.98 26.92 -9.83
C LYS A 388 13.87 26.24 -11.20
N ALA A 389 14.94 26.28 -11.99
CA ALA A 389 15.00 25.61 -13.28
C ALA A 389 15.47 24.15 -13.16
N ASP A 390 15.85 23.70 -11.97
CA ASP A 390 16.46 22.39 -11.77
C ASP A 390 15.45 21.38 -11.22
N VAL A 391 15.71 20.11 -11.51
CA VAL A 391 15.06 18.95 -10.87
C VAL A 391 16.12 18.18 -10.10
N PHE A 392 15.85 17.89 -8.84
CA PHE A 392 16.76 17.15 -7.96
C PHE A 392 16.03 16.01 -7.27
N VAL A 393 16.81 15.05 -6.78
CA VAL A 393 16.32 13.88 -6.06
C VAL A 393 16.54 14.10 -4.58
N PHE A 394 15.53 13.79 -3.77
CA PHE A 394 15.67 13.46 -2.36
C PHE A 394 15.55 11.95 -2.21
N ARG A 395 16.57 11.34 -1.59
CA ARG A 395 16.55 9.93 -1.20
C ARG A 395 16.43 9.84 0.32
N PRO A 396 15.37 9.26 0.88
CA PRO A 396 15.25 9.09 2.32
C PRO A 396 16.33 8.13 2.83
N ASP A 397 16.79 8.31 4.08
CA ASP A 397 17.77 7.40 4.70
C ASP A 397 17.14 6.02 4.97
N THR A 398 15.86 6.04 5.35
CA THR A 398 15.02 4.86 5.56
C THR A 398 13.84 4.93 4.59
N PRO A 399 13.64 3.96 3.70
CA PRO A 399 12.54 3.98 2.74
C PRO A 399 11.19 4.28 3.40
N GLY A 400 10.50 5.29 2.86
CA GLY A 400 9.18 5.70 3.33
C GLY A 400 9.18 6.65 4.55
N ASP A 401 10.30 6.86 5.24
CA ASP A 401 10.48 7.92 6.24
C ASP A 401 11.26 9.07 5.60
N TYR A 402 10.58 10.20 5.40
CA TYR A 402 11.13 11.35 4.69
C TYR A 402 11.64 12.45 5.63
N SER A 403 11.75 12.18 6.93
CA SER A 403 12.29 13.12 7.92
C SER A 403 13.81 13.30 7.82
N SER A 404 14.52 12.35 7.21
CA SER A 404 15.95 12.45 6.92
C SER A 404 16.31 11.77 5.59
N GLY A 405 17.39 12.24 4.94
CA GLY A 405 17.81 11.72 3.64
C GLY A 405 18.93 12.52 3.01
N THR A 406 19.19 12.33 1.73
CA THR A 406 20.27 13.00 0.99
C THR A 406 19.78 13.50 -0.37
N PHE A 407 20.52 14.43 -0.98
CA PHE A 407 20.11 15.06 -2.22
C PHE A 407 21.04 14.73 -3.39
N ALA A 408 20.53 14.75 -4.62
CA ALA A 408 21.35 14.71 -5.83
C ALA A 408 20.74 15.58 -6.92
N MET A 409 21.57 16.25 -7.72
CA MET A 409 21.09 16.92 -8.93
C MET A 409 20.71 15.88 -9.97
N LEU A 410 19.52 15.97 -10.55
CA LEU A 410 19.04 15.06 -11.60
C LEU A 410 19.02 15.76 -12.97
N LEU A 411 18.30 16.87 -13.09
CA LEU A 411 18.23 17.66 -14.33
C LEU A 411 18.58 19.12 -14.02
N GLU A 412 19.58 19.67 -14.70
CA GLU A 412 19.94 21.08 -14.67
C GLU A 412 19.31 21.80 -15.87
N ASP A 413 18.34 22.68 -15.62
CA ASP A 413 17.58 23.43 -16.64
C ASP A 413 17.19 22.56 -17.86
N PRO A 414 16.31 21.55 -17.71
CA PRO A 414 15.92 20.66 -18.82
C PRO A 414 15.25 21.42 -19.97
N SER A 415 14.71 22.62 -19.71
CA SER A 415 14.19 23.53 -20.71
C SER A 415 15.25 24.35 -21.47
N GLY A 416 16.46 24.46 -20.93
CA GLY A 416 17.55 25.29 -21.45
C GLY A 416 17.25 26.80 -21.49
N ASN A 417 16.24 27.26 -20.76
CA ASN A 417 15.74 28.64 -20.80
C ASN A 417 15.72 29.33 -19.42
N GLY A 418 16.18 28.65 -18.38
CA GLY A 418 16.22 29.13 -17.00
C GLY A 418 14.86 29.44 -16.39
N LYS A 419 13.78 28.84 -16.91
CA LYS A 419 12.42 28.99 -16.38
C LYS A 419 12.10 27.93 -15.35
N ASP A 420 11.14 28.25 -14.51
CA ASP A 420 10.73 27.44 -13.37
C ASP A 420 10.13 26.13 -13.91
N VAL A 421 10.65 24.99 -13.48
CA VAL A 421 10.03 23.68 -13.78
C VAL A 421 8.80 23.56 -12.89
N ARG A 422 7.62 23.59 -13.51
CA ARG A 422 6.34 23.59 -12.77
C ARG A 422 5.83 22.19 -12.52
N ALA A 423 5.85 21.36 -13.53
CA ALA A 423 5.42 19.98 -13.39
C ALA A 423 6.49 19.06 -13.98
N ILE A 424 6.67 17.90 -13.37
CA ILE A 424 7.60 16.86 -13.82
C ILE A 424 6.99 15.51 -13.46
N THR A 425 7.07 14.57 -14.39
CA THR A 425 6.81 13.15 -14.13
C THR A 425 7.82 12.33 -14.91
N LEU A 426 8.38 11.31 -14.26
CA LEU A 426 9.33 10.37 -14.84
C LEU A 426 8.55 9.24 -15.52
N VAL A 427 8.96 8.85 -16.71
CA VAL A 427 8.52 7.61 -17.34
C VAL A 427 9.41 6.49 -16.79
N GLU A 428 8.93 5.76 -15.80
CA GLU A 428 9.65 4.66 -15.15
C GLU A 428 9.62 3.35 -15.97
N GLN A 429 8.65 3.20 -16.87
CA GLN A 429 8.54 2.09 -17.80
C GLN A 429 7.98 2.53 -19.15
N ASP A 430 8.31 1.78 -20.21
CA ASP A 430 7.79 2.05 -21.55
C ASP A 430 6.26 2.14 -21.52
N THR A 431 5.72 3.32 -21.84
CA THR A 431 4.30 3.64 -21.65
C THR A 431 3.73 4.30 -22.90
N THR A 432 2.62 3.77 -23.42
CA THR A 432 1.89 4.41 -24.53
C THR A 432 0.93 5.47 -23.99
N VAL A 433 1.07 6.71 -24.48
CA VAL A 433 0.14 7.82 -24.24
C VAL A 433 -0.55 8.18 -25.54
N GLY A 434 -1.84 7.86 -25.65
CA GLY A 434 -2.61 8.01 -26.88
C GLY A 434 -2.02 7.21 -28.04
N ASP A 435 -1.34 7.89 -28.96
CA ASP A 435 -0.71 7.29 -30.14
C ASP A 435 0.83 7.38 -30.14
N ALA A 436 1.43 7.82 -29.02
CA ALA A 436 2.88 7.89 -28.85
C ALA A 436 3.37 6.88 -27.80
N ASP A 437 4.48 6.23 -28.09
CA ASP A 437 5.21 5.38 -27.15
C ASP A 437 6.32 6.20 -26.48
N LEU A 438 6.28 6.27 -25.16
CA LEU A 438 7.29 6.93 -24.34
C LEU A 438 8.26 5.87 -23.79
N SER A 439 9.55 6.20 -23.74
CA SER A 439 10.57 5.27 -23.26
C SER A 439 10.89 5.48 -21.79
N ALA A 440 11.16 4.39 -21.08
CA ALA A 440 11.64 4.45 -19.71
C ALA A 440 12.91 5.33 -19.60
N GLY A 441 12.92 6.25 -18.63
CA GLY A 441 13.98 7.23 -18.40
C GLY A 441 13.74 8.59 -19.10
N ASP A 442 12.69 8.72 -19.91
CA ASP A 442 12.23 10.02 -20.40
C ASP A 442 11.40 10.76 -19.33
N PHE A 443 11.18 12.06 -19.52
CA PHE A 443 10.37 12.86 -18.61
C PHE A 443 9.29 13.62 -19.36
N LEU A 444 8.10 13.73 -18.75
CA LEU A 444 7.12 14.72 -19.15
C LEU A 444 7.19 15.90 -18.19
N PHE A 445 7.15 17.13 -18.71
CA PHE A 445 7.30 18.31 -17.89
C PHE A 445 6.65 19.56 -18.47
N THR A 446 6.52 20.59 -17.64
CA THR A 446 6.07 21.94 -18.02
C THR A 446 6.95 23.00 -17.37
N TYR A 447 7.04 24.19 -17.96
CA TYR A 447 7.80 25.31 -17.39
C TYR A 447 7.06 26.64 -17.44
N ALA A 448 7.49 27.58 -16.59
CA ALA A 448 6.88 28.91 -16.41
C ALA A 448 7.10 29.91 -17.57
N ASP A 449 6.84 29.48 -18.81
CA ASP A 449 6.81 30.35 -19.98
C ASP A 449 5.37 30.49 -20.49
N GLY A 450 4.78 31.67 -20.34
CA GLY A 450 3.37 31.91 -20.64
C GLY A 450 2.94 31.62 -22.10
N ALA A 451 3.87 31.32 -23.01
CA ALA A 451 3.55 30.84 -24.36
C ALA A 451 3.25 29.33 -24.43
N VAL A 452 3.86 28.53 -23.55
CA VAL A 452 3.84 27.05 -23.59
C VAL A 452 3.58 26.42 -22.21
N ALA A 453 3.27 27.23 -21.19
CA ALA A 453 3.01 26.76 -19.83
C ALA A 453 1.75 25.88 -19.71
N GLN A 454 0.95 25.81 -20.77
CA GLN A 454 -0.23 24.96 -20.91
C GLN A 454 0.04 23.69 -21.75
N ASP A 455 1.25 23.55 -22.28
CA ASP A 455 1.67 22.42 -23.10
C ASP A 455 2.35 21.37 -22.21
N ILE A 456 2.23 20.10 -22.60
CA ILE A 456 2.95 18.99 -21.96
C ILE A 456 4.11 18.64 -22.89
N LEU A 457 5.33 18.74 -22.38
CA LEU A 457 6.55 18.54 -23.12
C LEU A 457 7.17 17.20 -22.78
N LEU A 458 7.73 16.53 -23.77
CA LEU A 458 8.54 15.33 -23.62
C LEU A 458 10.01 15.71 -23.69
N PHE A 459 10.75 15.43 -22.63
CA PHE A 459 12.21 15.45 -22.59
C PHE A 459 12.73 14.03 -22.82
N GLN A 460 13.26 13.80 -24.03
CA GLN A 460 13.87 12.53 -24.41
C GLN A 460 15.31 12.52 -23.91
N THR A 461 15.55 11.75 -22.86
CA THR A 461 16.77 11.83 -22.06
C THR A 461 17.95 11.17 -22.78
N THR A 462 19.09 11.85 -22.86
CA THR A 462 20.36 11.25 -23.26
C THR A 462 21.28 11.04 -22.06
N ASP A 463 21.38 12.04 -21.18
CA ASP A 463 22.16 11.93 -19.94
C ASP A 463 21.62 12.89 -18.85
N VAL A 464 21.89 12.55 -17.59
CA VAL A 464 21.39 13.25 -16.39
C VAL A 464 22.51 13.42 -15.36
N GLY A 465 22.24 14.20 -14.32
CA GLY A 465 23.17 14.50 -13.25
C GLY A 465 23.85 15.85 -13.41
N ALA A 466 24.54 16.27 -12.34
CA ALA A 466 25.24 17.55 -12.27
C ALA A 466 26.23 17.73 -13.44
N GLY A 467 26.03 18.78 -14.24
CA GLY A 467 26.82 19.15 -15.41
C GLY A 467 26.55 18.31 -16.67
N ASN A 468 25.65 17.33 -16.62
CA ASN A 468 25.49 16.30 -17.65
C ASN A 468 24.11 16.30 -18.32
N THR A 469 23.17 17.14 -17.88
CA THR A 469 21.79 17.14 -18.39
C THR A 469 21.76 17.39 -19.89
N SER A 470 21.30 16.39 -20.65
CA SER A 470 21.23 16.45 -22.10
C SER A 470 20.11 15.57 -22.65
N GLY A 471 19.44 16.05 -23.69
CA GLY A 471 18.28 15.40 -24.28
C GLY A 471 17.63 16.26 -25.35
N ALA A 472 16.54 15.78 -25.92
CA ALA A 472 15.72 16.52 -26.87
C ALA A 472 14.35 16.86 -26.27
N VAL A 473 13.93 18.13 -26.39
CA VAL A 473 12.59 18.56 -25.97
C VAL A 473 11.66 18.56 -27.18
N SER A 474 10.49 17.96 -27.03
CA SER A 474 9.39 17.98 -28.00
C SER A 474 8.07 18.27 -27.30
N VAL A 475 7.06 18.71 -28.05
CA VAL A 475 5.70 18.88 -27.50
C VAL A 475 4.97 17.54 -27.63
N LEU A 476 4.53 16.97 -26.50
CA LEU A 476 3.68 15.78 -26.48
C LEU A 476 2.22 16.17 -26.75
N LEU A 477 1.75 17.21 -26.04
CA LEU A 477 0.42 17.80 -26.22
C LEU A 477 0.52 19.33 -26.17
N ASP A 478 0.04 19.98 -27.23
CA ASP A 478 -0.16 21.42 -27.26
C ASP A 478 -1.49 21.74 -26.57
N GLY A 479 -1.45 22.48 -25.47
CA GLY A 479 -2.64 22.81 -24.69
C GLY A 479 -3.62 23.71 -25.44
N SER A 480 -3.13 24.46 -26.43
CA SER A 480 -3.96 25.33 -27.28
C SER A 480 -4.76 24.58 -28.33
N ASP A 481 -4.45 23.30 -28.58
CA ASP A 481 -5.18 22.47 -29.53
C ASP A 481 -6.64 22.31 -29.09
N ALA A 482 -7.59 22.50 -30.01
CA ALA A 482 -9.01 22.46 -29.70
C ALA A 482 -9.49 21.11 -29.15
N GLY A 483 -8.76 20.02 -29.40
CA GLY A 483 -9.03 18.69 -28.86
C GLY A 483 -8.48 18.46 -27.45
N VAL A 484 -7.59 19.32 -26.94
CA VAL A 484 -6.99 19.25 -25.60
C VAL A 484 -7.48 20.41 -24.74
N ALA A 485 -7.46 21.63 -25.28
CA ALA A 485 -8.07 22.85 -24.76
C ALA A 485 -7.65 23.23 -23.32
N ILE A 486 -6.39 23.03 -22.94
CA ILE A 486 -5.85 23.47 -21.65
C ILE A 486 -5.60 24.98 -21.74
N GLY A 487 -6.57 25.77 -21.27
CA GLY A 487 -6.54 27.24 -21.42
C GLY A 487 -5.71 27.99 -20.37
N LYS A 488 -5.01 27.28 -19.48
CA LYS A 488 -4.27 27.85 -18.33
C LYS A 488 -3.00 27.07 -18.07
N ASP A 489 -2.05 27.73 -17.42
CA ASP A 489 -0.80 27.12 -16.99
C ASP A 489 -1.04 25.83 -16.16
N ILE A 490 -0.31 24.78 -16.48
CA ILE A 490 -0.25 23.52 -15.73
C ILE A 490 0.70 23.70 -14.54
N PHE A 491 0.25 23.28 -13.36
CA PHE A 491 1.03 23.36 -12.11
C PHE A 491 1.52 21.97 -11.71
N GLY A 492 0.64 20.98 -11.55
CA GLY A 492 1.02 19.57 -11.37
C GLY A 492 0.78 18.73 -12.63
N LEU A 493 1.57 17.66 -12.80
CA LEU A 493 1.48 16.69 -13.89
C LEU A 493 1.93 15.34 -13.36
N ASP A 494 1.18 14.30 -13.67
CA ASP A 494 1.60 12.92 -13.41
C ASP A 494 1.17 11.98 -14.53
N LEU A 495 1.93 10.92 -14.76
CA LEU A 495 1.65 9.91 -15.76
C LEU A 495 1.24 8.60 -15.09
N VAL A 496 0.07 8.10 -15.47
CA VAL A 496 -0.39 6.78 -15.05
C VAL A 496 0.28 5.75 -15.95
N GLU A 497 1.39 5.18 -15.50
CA GLU A 497 2.16 4.20 -16.28
C GLU A 497 1.59 2.78 -16.21
N ARG A 498 0.64 2.54 -15.29
CA ARG A 498 -0.05 1.26 -15.11
C ARG A 498 -1.52 1.48 -14.75
N THR A 499 -2.38 0.56 -15.15
CA THR A 499 -3.79 0.62 -14.78
C THR A 499 -3.89 0.36 -13.29
N THR A 500 -4.37 1.34 -12.53
CA THR A 500 -4.35 1.32 -11.06
C THR A 500 -5.67 1.82 -10.50
N THR A 501 -6.07 1.34 -9.33
CA THR A 501 -7.29 1.77 -8.66
C THR A 501 -6.95 2.55 -7.40
N VAL A 502 -7.32 3.83 -7.38
CA VAL A 502 -7.02 4.79 -6.31
C VAL A 502 -8.32 5.28 -5.71
N GLY A 503 -8.54 5.06 -4.39
CA GLY A 503 -9.79 5.39 -3.68
C GLY A 503 -11.05 4.92 -4.42
N GLY A 504 -11.06 3.66 -4.86
CA GLY A 504 -12.16 3.05 -5.62
C GLY A 504 -12.30 3.52 -7.09
N HIS A 505 -11.41 4.39 -7.58
CA HIS A 505 -11.42 4.88 -8.95
C HIS A 505 -10.27 4.31 -9.78
N THR A 506 -10.59 3.62 -10.88
CA THR A 506 -9.59 3.06 -11.78
C THR A 506 -9.10 4.08 -12.81
N LEU A 507 -7.80 4.37 -12.77
CA LEU A 507 -7.07 5.10 -13.80
C LEU A 507 -6.45 4.09 -14.78
N GLN A 508 -6.53 4.37 -16.08
CA GLN A 508 -5.97 3.50 -17.12
C GLN A 508 -4.51 3.89 -17.42
N THR A 509 -3.70 2.93 -17.83
CA THR A 509 -2.36 3.19 -18.38
C THR A 509 -2.41 4.26 -19.48
N GLY A 510 -1.45 5.17 -19.49
CA GLY A 510 -1.34 6.28 -20.44
C GLY A 510 -2.22 7.49 -20.09
N THR A 511 -3.00 7.44 -19.00
CA THR A 511 -3.76 8.59 -18.50
C THR A 511 -2.79 9.64 -17.97
N LEU A 512 -2.98 10.90 -18.35
CA LEU A 512 -2.25 12.02 -17.74
C LEU A 512 -3.13 12.67 -16.68
N LEU A 513 -2.56 12.96 -15.52
CA LEU A 513 -3.20 13.77 -14.49
C LEU A 513 -2.61 15.18 -14.53
N LEU A 514 -3.42 16.22 -14.33
CA LEU A 514 -2.90 17.59 -14.21
C LEU A 514 -3.70 18.46 -13.26
N SER A 515 -3.05 19.48 -12.69
CA SER A 515 -3.67 20.58 -11.96
C SER A 515 -3.39 21.91 -12.65
N LEU A 516 -4.19 22.93 -12.35
CA LEU A 516 -4.20 24.18 -13.08
C LEU A 516 -4.00 25.38 -12.17
N LYS A 517 -3.29 26.39 -12.68
CA LYS A 517 -3.14 27.69 -12.02
C LYS A 517 -4.46 28.42 -11.78
N ASP A 518 -5.42 28.25 -12.68
CA ASP A 518 -6.69 28.99 -12.68
C ASP A 518 -7.78 28.14 -13.36
N SER A 519 -9.04 28.50 -13.13
CA SER A 519 -10.19 27.75 -13.64
C SER A 519 -10.33 27.92 -15.16
N THR A 520 -10.66 26.83 -15.86
CA THR A 520 -10.84 26.80 -17.32
C THR A 520 -11.67 25.60 -17.75
N THR A 521 -11.94 25.50 -19.05
CA THR A 521 -12.38 24.25 -19.67
C THR A 521 -11.17 23.40 -20.07
N VAL A 522 -11.28 22.08 -20.02
CA VAL A 522 -10.25 21.12 -20.45
C VAL A 522 -10.88 19.98 -21.24
N GLY A 523 -10.13 19.43 -22.20
CA GLY A 523 -10.50 18.29 -23.04
C GLY A 523 -11.45 18.64 -24.18
N SER A 524 -11.48 17.76 -25.18
CA SER A 524 -12.42 17.79 -26.31
C SER A 524 -13.91 17.75 -25.91
N ASN A 525 -14.20 17.28 -24.69
CA ASN A 525 -15.53 17.28 -24.08
C ASN A 525 -15.86 18.59 -23.32
N GLY A 526 -14.91 19.53 -23.19
CA GLY A 526 -15.13 20.83 -22.57
C GLY A 526 -15.46 20.75 -21.08
N LEU A 527 -14.80 19.87 -20.34
CA LEU A 527 -14.95 19.74 -18.89
C LEU A 527 -14.62 21.08 -18.22
N ALA A 528 -15.55 21.64 -17.45
CA ALA A 528 -15.26 22.78 -16.60
C ALA A 528 -14.51 22.30 -15.36
N ALA A 529 -13.28 22.79 -15.17
CA ALA A 529 -12.45 22.48 -14.02
C ALA A 529 -12.00 23.75 -13.31
N THR A 530 -11.81 23.64 -12.01
CA THR A 530 -11.30 24.70 -11.16
C THR A 530 -9.80 24.53 -10.90
N LYS A 531 -9.18 25.56 -10.34
CA LYS A 531 -7.77 25.54 -9.90
C LYS A 531 -7.50 24.64 -8.69
N PHE A 532 -8.54 24.04 -8.11
CA PHE A 532 -8.46 23.14 -6.96
C PHE A 532 -8.61 21.67 -7.37
N ASP A 533 -8.88 21.41 -8.64
CA ASP A 533 -9.15 20.06 -9.13
C ASP A 533 -7.88 19.43 -9.71
N ILE A 534 -7.79 18.10 -9.64
CA ILE A 534 -6.90 17.31 -10.49
C ILE A 534 -7.76 16.66 -11.57
N ILE A 535 -7.31 16.80 -12.80
CA ILE A 535 -8.03 16.42 -14.01
C ILE A 535 -7.30 15.23 -14.62
N SER A 536 -8.03 14.17 -14.94
CA SER A 536 -7.51 13.08 -15.77
C SER A 536 -7.78 13.36 -17.24
N LEU A 537 -6.78 13.11 -18.08
CA LEU A 537 -6.83 13.17 -19.53
C LEU A 537 -6.64 11.77 -20.10
N ASP A 538 -7.68 11.25 -20.73
CA ASP A 538 -7.59 10.11 -21.64
C ASP A 538 -7.20 10.64 -23.02
N VAL A 539 -5.92 10.51 -23.35
CA VAL A 539 -5.30 11.05 -24.57
C VAL A 539 -5.56 10.08 -25.73
N SER A 540 -6.14 10.57 -26.82
CA SER A 540 -6.37 9.77 -28.02
C SER A 540 -5.32 10.01 -29.12
N THR A 541 -4.75 11.22 -29.16
CA THR A 541 -3.81 11.65 -30.21
C THR A 541 -2.86 12.69 -29.64
N THR A 542 -1.57 12.52 -29.91
CA THR A 542 -0.48 13.41 -29.51
C THR A 542 0.01 14.27 -30.67
N THR A 543 0.88 15.24 -30.40
CA THR A 543 1.53 16.05 -31.45
C THR A 543 2.80 15.42 -32.02
N LEU A 544 3.23 14.25 -31.50
CA LEU A 544 4.50 13.60 -31.87
C LEU A 544 4.42 12.81 -33.17
N VAL A 545 3.25 12.23 -33.48
CA VAL A 545 3.09 11.37 -34.65
C VAL A 545 2.89 12.20 -35.91
N ALA A 546 3.87 12.15 -36.81
CA ALA A 546 3.82 12.90 -38.07
C ALA A 546 2.56 12.56 -38.89
N GLY A 547 1.70 13.56 -39.09
CA GLY A 547 0.46 13.41 -39.86
C GLY A 547 -0.77 12.98 -39.06
N ALA A 548 -0.66 12.78 -37.74
CA ALA A 548 -1.79 12.46 -36.86
C ALA A 548 -2.75 13.66 -36.66
N GLY A 549 -2.23 14.89 -36.78
CA GLY A 549 -3.01 16.12 -36.65
C GLY A 549 -2.73 16.83 -35.33
N ASN A 550 -3.71 17.58 -34.83
CA ASN A 550 -3.66 18.25 -33.54
C ASN A 550 -3.94 17.25 -32.40
N GLY A 551 -3.43 17.52 -31.21
CA GLY A 551 -3.68 16.72 -30.01
C GLY A 551 -5.17 16.64 -29.67
N SER A 552 -5.56 15.52 -29.06
CA SER A 552 -6.94 15.28 -28.62
C SER A 552 -6.96 14.42 -27.36
N ALA A 553 -7.73 14.85 -26.37
CA ALA A 553 -7.97 14.11 -25.13
C ALA A 553 -9.41 14.33 -24.63
N THR A 554 -9.97 13.39 -23.89
CA THR A 554 -11.18 13.61 -23.09
C THR A 554 -10.81 13.77 -21.63
N ALA A 555 -11.43 14.75 -20.96
CA ALA A 555 -11.11 15.10 -19.58
C ALA A 555 -12.16 14.61 -18.58
N ALA A 556 -11.75 14.20 -17.38
CA ALA A 556 -12.61 13.95 -16.24
C ALA A 556 -12.00 14.53 -14.95
N ILE A 557 -12.83 14.74 -13.93
CA ILE A 557 -12.34 15.11 -12.59
C ILE A 557 -11.87 13.85 -11.89
N PHE A 558 -10.60 13.83 -11.48
CA PHE A 558 -10.00 12.78 -10.66
C PHE A 558 -10.04 13.17 -9.18
N PHE A 559 -9.61 14.39 -8.84
CA PHE A 559 -9.73 14.96 -7.50
C PHE A 559 -10.53 16.24 -7.60
N ARG A 560 -11.56 16.39 -6.76
CA ARG A 560 -12.35 17.61 -6.65
C ARG A 560 -12.02 18.32 -5.36
N GLY A 561 -11.30 19.44 -5.47
CA GLY A 561 -10.87 20.18 -4.29
C GLY A 561 -12.05 20.68 -3.43
N SER A 562 -13.18 21.05 -4.05
CA SER A 562 -14.35 21.52 -3.28
C SER A 562 -14.96 20.45 -2.37
N ASP A 563 -14.79 19.16 -2.69
CA ASP A 563 -15.34 18.07 -1.86
C ASP A 563 -14.52 17.90 -0.56
N VAL A 564 -13.28 18.38 -0.55
CA VAL A 564 -12.37 18.40 0.61
C VAL A 564 -12.08 19.82 1.10
N ALA A 565 -13.02 20.74 0.88
CA ALA A 565 -12.98 22.13 1.36
C ALA A 565 -11.81 23.00 0.85
N PHE A 566 -11.28 22.72 -0.35
CA PHE A 566 -10.38 23.67 -1.02
C PHE A 566 -11.24 24.76 -1.69
N ASP A 567 -11.22 25.97 -1.12
CA ASP A 567 -12.10 27.08 -1.51
C ASP A 567 -11.43 28.47 -1.52
N SER A 568 -10.16 28.55 -1.13
CA SER A 568 -9.40 29.78 -0.89
C SER A 568 -8.22 29.96 -1.85
N GLY A 569 -7.54 31.10 -1.79
CA GLY A 569 -6.35 31.32 -2.63
C GLY A 569 -5.13 30.49 -2.21
N ASP A 570 -5.16 29.95 -0.99
CA ASP A 570 -4.03 29.30 -0.34
C ASP A 570 -4.00 27.80 -0.67
N GLU A 571 -5.16 27.15 -0.83
CA GLU A 571 -5.27 25.72 -1.19
C GLU A 571 -5.15 25.43 -2.70
N VAL A 572 -4.62 26.36 -3.50
CA VAL A 572 -4.35 26.08 -4.92
C VAL A 572 -3.22 25.05 -5.01
N LEU A 573 -3.43 23.97 -5.76
CA LEU A 573 -2.45 22.91 -5.95
C LEU A 573 -1.25 23.41 -6.77
N ASP A 574 -0.05 23.35 -6.21
CA ASP A 574 1.19 23.69 -6.92
C ASP A 574 1.82 22.44 -7.54
N ALA A 575 1.85 21.32 -6.82
CA ALA A 575 2.34 20.03 -7.34
C ALA A 575 1.55 18.85 -6.77
N PHE A 576 1.58 17.71 -7.44
CA PHE A 576 1.10 16.45 -6.89
C PHE A 576 1.79 15.26 -7.57
N THR A 577 1.72 14.08 -6.94
CA THR A 577 2.18 12.80 -7.51
C THR A 577 1.39 11.64 -6.90
N LEU A 578 1.25 10.56 -7.65
CA LEU A 578 0.77 9.28 -7.20
C LEU A 578 1.96 8.40 -6.79
N THR A 579 1.90 7.85 -5.59
CA THR A 579 2.89 6.89 -5.05
C THR A 579 2.49 5.40 -5.21
N VAL A 580 1.47 5.09 -6.03
CA VAL A 580 0.99 3.71 -6.26
C VAL A 580 2.07 2.87 -6.94
N GLY A 581 2.56 1.86 -6.22
CA GLY A 581 3.68 0.99 -6.62
C GLY A 581 3.34 -0.10 -7.63
N ASN A 582 4.36 -0.92 -7.91
CA ASN A 582 4.26 -2.21 -8.58
C ASN A 582 3.79 -3.30 -7.61
N ASN A 583 2.76 -4.04 -7.95
CA ASN A 583 2.43 -5.34 -7.38
C ASN A 583 3.49 -6.36 -7.79
N VAL A 584 3.87 -7.22 -6.85
CA VAL A 584 4.77 -8.33 -7.18
C VAL A 584 4.02 -9.35 -8.06
N PRO A 585 4.72 -10.10 -8.93
CA PRO A 585 4.12 -11.24 -9.60
C PRO A 585 3.55 -12.23 -8.57
N VAL A 586 2.26 -12.53 -8.67
CA VAL A 586 1.57 -13.50 -7.82
C VAL A 586 1.85 -14.90 -8.35
N VAL A 587 2.42 -15.76 -7.51
CA VAL A 587 2.66 -17.17 -7.82
C VAL A 587 1.55 -18.00 -7.18
N THR A 588 0.68 -18.60 -7.99
CA THR A 588 -0.40 -19.47 -7.50
C THR A 588 -0.01 -20.95 -7.70
N PRO A 589 0.39 -21.66 -6.62
CA PRO A 589 0.63 -23.09 -6.68
C PRO A 589 -0.69 -23.87 -6.77
N THR A 590 -0.66 -25.05 -7.38
CA THR A 590 -1.84 -25.96 -7.43
C THR A 590 -1.81 -27.05 -6.36
N GLY A 591 -0.83 -26.97 -5.45
CA GLY A 591 -0.61 -27.88 -4.33
C GLY A 591 0.62 -28.79 -4.54
N PRO A 592 1.07 -29.51 -3.51
CA PRO A 592 2.26 -30.34 -3.62
C PRO A 592 2.02 -31.49 -4.60
N ASN A 593 2.92 -31.66 -5.58
CA ASN A 593 2.99 -32.93 -6.27
C ASN A 593 3.48 -34.01 -5.30
N GLY A 594 2.76 -35.14 -5.29
CA GLY A 594 2.88 -36.18 -4.27
C GLY A 594 4.30 -36.69 -4.00
N SER A 595 4.46 -37.37 -2.87
CA SER A 595 5.73 -37.89 -2.34
C SER A 595 6.70 -38.43 -3.40
N TYR A 596 7.96 -38.03 -3.32
CA TYR A 596 9.04 -38.67 -4.06
C TYR A 596 9.53 -39.90 -3.30
N THR A 597 9.58 -41.07 -3.94
CA THR A 597 10.23 -42.25 -3.35
C THR A 597 11.66 -42.34 -3.86
N GLU A 598 12.59 -42.70 -2.97
CA GLU A 598 13.99 -42.91 -3.33
C GLU A 598 14.14 -43.85 -4.55
N ASN A 599 14.97 -43.44 -5.51
CA ASN A 599 15.22 -44.11 -6.80
C ASN A 599 14.08 -44.03 -7.84
N GLU A 600 13.03 -43.24 -7.58
CA GLU A 600 12.08 -42.88 -8.63
C GLU A 600 12.71 -41.93 -9.65
N GLY A 601 12.16 -41.96 -10.87
CA GLY A 601 12.55 -41.02 -11.92
C GLY A 601 12.11 -39.59 -11.61
N PRO A 602 12.51 -38.63 -12.46
CA PRO A 602 12.16 -37.24 -12.26
C PRO A 602 10.65 -37.00 -12.09
N LYS A 603 10.24 -36.17 -11.12
CA LYS A 603 8.83 -35.81 -10.90
C LYS A 603 8.58 -34.34 -11.17
N VAL A 604 7.38 -33.98 -11.61
CA VAL A 604 7.02 -32.56 -11.73
C VAL A 604 6.84 -31.96 -10.33
N VAL A 605 7.34 -30.76 -10.05
CA VAL A 605 7.18 -30.10 -8.73
C VAL A 605 5.78 -29.53 -8.58
N ASP A 606 5.37 -28.75 -9.57
CA ASP A 606 4.02 -28.25 -9.74
C ASP A 606 3.77 -28.12 -11.25
N GLY A 607 2.74 -28.81 -11.74
CA GLY A 607 2.39 -28.82 -13.16
C GLY A 607 1.31 -27.80 -13.53
N GLY A 608 0.66 -27.21 -12.51
CA GLY A 608 -0.40 -26.24 -12.66
C GLY A 608 -0.05 -24.85 -12.15
N LEU A 609 1.17 -24.66 -11.61
CA LEU A 609 1.72 -23.37 -11.18
C LEU A 609 1.41 -22.28 -12.22
N SER A 610 0.71 -21.24 -11.79
CA SER A 610 0.54 -20.03 -12.57
C SER A 610 1.30 -18.89 -11.90
N VAL A 611 1.85 -18.01 -12.72
CA VAL A 611 2.36 -16.72 -12.27
C VAL A 611 1.59 -15.68 -13.04
N ASP A 612 0.94 -14.76 -12.32
CA ASP A 612 0.22 -13.63 -12.91
C ASP A 612 0.83 -12.36 -12.32
N ASP A 613 1.18 -11.43 -13.18
CA ASP A 613 1.59 -10.09 -12.76
C ASP A 613 0.52 -9.16 -13.31
N VAL A 614 -0.16 -8.45 -12.41
CA VAL A 614 -1.27 -7.56 -12.79
C VAL A 614 -0.76 -6.29 -13.48
N ASP A 615 0.53 -5.96 -13.31
CA ASP A 615 1.16 -4.74 -13.82
C ASP A 615 2.00 -4.97 -15.08
N HIS A 616 2.57 -6.17 -15.24
CA HIS A 616 3.47 -6.48 -16.34
C HIS A 616 2.94 -7.60 -17.24
N ALA A 617 2.97 -7.33 -18.54
CA ALA A 617 2.68 -8.34 -19.56
C ALA A 617 3.78 -9.39 -19.70
N PHE A 618 4.97 -9.16 -19.13
CA PHE A 618 6.13 -10.04 -19.24
C PHE A 618 6.87 -10.20 -17.92
N LEU A 619 7.34 -11.41 -17.63
CA LEU A 619 8.22 -11.70 -16.49
C LEU A 619 9.68 -11.74 -16.96
N GLN A 620 10.59 -11.13 -16.20
CA GLN A 620 12.02 -11.04 -16.57
C GLN A 620 12.91 -12.15 -15.97
N GLY A 621 12.41 -12.84 -14.95
CA GLY A 621 13.11 -13.93 -14.30
C GLY A 621 12.40 -14.41 -13.04
N ALA A 622 12.92 -15.50 -12.48
CA ALA A 622 12.45 -16.06 -11.20
C ALA A 622 13.58 -16.87 -10.56
N THR A 623 13.51 -17.07 -9.25
CA THR A 623 14.34 -18.07 -8.55
C THR A 623 13.45 -19.13 -7.92
N VAL A 624 13.91 -20.38 -7.94
CA VAL A 624 13.22 -21.51 -7.31
C VAL A 624 14.24 -22.25 -6.45
N SER A 625 13.92 -22.52 -5.20
CA SER A 625 14.83 -23.20 -4.26
C SER A 625 14.14 -24.32 -3.50
N ILE A 626 14.93 -25.27 -3.02
CA ILE A 626 14.47 -26.28 -2.05
C ILE A 626 14.82 -25.73 -0.66
N THR A 627 13.84 -25.17 0.03
CA THR A 627 14.05 -24.45 1.30
C THR A 627 14.25 -25.36 2.51
N SER A 628 13.84 -26.63 2.42
CA SER A 628 13.99 -27.62 3.49
C SER A 628 14.47 -28.96 2.95
N GLY A 629 15.41 -29.58 3.66
CA GLY A 629 15.92 -30.91 3.32
C GLY A 629 16.87 -30.98 2.12
N TYR A 630 17.27 -29.83 1.55
CA TYR A 630 18.22 -29.78 0.43
C TYR A 630 19.57 -30.40 0.80
N ARG A 631 20.06 -31.28 -0.07
CA ARG A 631 21.40 -31.87 0.02
C ARG A 631 22.18 -31.60 -1.26
N SER A 632 23.21 -30.77 -1.12
CA SER A 632 24.16 -30.46 -2.18
C SER A 632 24.71 -31.73 -2.84
N GLY A 633 24.52 -31.85 -4.15
CA GLY A 633 24.97 -33.00 -4.95
C GLY A 633 24.04 -34.22 -4.95
N GLU A 634 22.97 -34.21 -4.16
CA GLU A 634 21.90 -35.23 -4.16
C GLU A 634 20.62 -34.71 -4.83
N ASP A 635 20.26 -33.45 -4.56
CA ASP A 635 19.02 -32.84 -5.06
C ASP A 635 19.28 -31.88 -6.23
N ILE A 636 18.36 -31.89 -7.21
CA ILE A 636 18.42 -31.06 -8.41
C ILE A 636 17.01 -30.57 -8.79
N LEU A 637 16.86 -29.24 -8.92
CA LEU A 637 15.74 -28.66 -9.64
C LEU A 637 16.08 -28.55 -11.13
N GLY A 638 15.32 -29.26 -11.96
CA GLY A 638 15.45 -29.27 -13.39
C GLY A 638 14.49 -28.31 -14.07
N PHE A 639 15.01 -27.54 -15.00
CA PHE A 639 14.22 -26.74 -15.93
C PHE A 639 14.61 -27.07 -17.36
N VAL A 640 13.63 -27.10 -18.25
CA VAL A 640 13.86 -27.21 -19.68
C VAL A 640 13.60 -25.83 -20.27
N ASP A 641 14.65 -25.22 -20.82
CA ASP A 641 14.55 -23.92 -21.49
C ASP A 641 13.38 -23.89 -22.48
N GLN A 642 12.52 -22.90 -22.32
CA GLN A 642 11.28 -22.80 -23.09
C GLN A 642 10.79 -21.36 -23.10
N LEU A 643 10.05 -20.99 -24.15
CA LEU A 643 9.35 -19.69 -24.25
C LEU A 643 10.24 -18.45 -24.02
N GLY A 644 11.54 -18.53 -24.33
CA GLY A 644 12.48 -17.42 -24.11
C GLY A 644 13.11 -17.38 -22.72
N ILE A 645 12.71 -18.28 -21.81
CA ILE A 645 13.30 -18.46 -20.49
C ILE A 645 14.37 -19.55 -20.51
N THR A 646 15.49 -19.27 -19.85
CA THR A 646 16.62 -20.18 -19.63
C THR A 646 16.78 -20.48 -18.15
N GLY A 647 17.11 -21.72 -17.79
CA GLY A 647 17.29 -22.15 -16.40
C GLY A 647 18.75 -22.47 -16.06
N HIS A 648 19.22 -21.98 -14.91
CA HIS A 648 20.54 -22.28 -14.37
C HIS A 648 20.44 -22.80 -12.93
N TRP A 649 20.84 -24.05 -12.72
CA TRP A 649 20.89 -24.68 -11.40
C TRP A 649 22.27 -24.51 -10.75
N ASP A 650 22.31 -23.93 -9.55
CA ASP A 650 23.48 -23.91 -8.70
C ASP A 650 23.36 -24.97 -7.60
N ALA A 651 24.15 -26.04 -7.73
CA ALA A 651 24.17 -27.16 -6.81
C ALA A 651 24.87 -26.87 -5.46
N VAL A 652 25.48 -25.70 -5.29
CA VAL A 652 26.06 -25.28 -4.01
C VAL A 652 24.99 -24.58 -3.17
N THR A 653 24.21 -23.70 -3.79
CA THR A 653 23.19 -22.90 -3.12
C THR A 653 21.81 -23.55 -3.12
N GLY A 654 21.58 -24.54 -3.98
CA GLY A 654 20.27 -25.18 -4.13
C GLY A 654 19.24 -24.29 -4.81
N VAL A 655 19.70 -23.35 -5.65
CA VAL A 655 18.87 -22.35 -6.32
C VAL A 655 18.88 -22.58 -7.84
N LEU A 656 17.68 -22.66 -8.42
CA LEU A 656 17.43 -22.60 -9.85
C LEU A 656 17.09 -21.15 -10.22
N THR A 657 17.92 -20.52 -11.04
CA THR A 657 17.65 -19.20 -11.60
C THR A 657 17.03 -19.34 -12.97
N LEU A 658 15.87 -18.73 -13.19
CA LEU A 658 15.20 -18.61 -14.47
C LEU A 658 15.41 -17.19 -14.99
N SER A 659 15.86 -17.06 -16.24
CA SER A 659 16.16 -15.75 -16.85
C SER A 659 15.67 -15.69 -18.29
N GLY A 660 15.03 -14.59 -18.65
CA GLY A 660 14.50 -14.32 -19.99
C GLY A 660 13.19 -13.54 -19.92
N THR A 661 12.64 -13.17 -21.06
CA THR A 661 11.37 -12.44 -21.15
C THR A 661 10.30 -13.39 -21.65
N ALA A 662 9.23 -13.62 -20.87
CA ALA A 662 8.11 -14.50 -21.23
C ALA A 662 6.76 -13.84 -20.98
#